data_AF-A0A8T1BRK4-F1
#
_entry.id   AF-A0A8T1BRK4-F1
#
_cell.length_a   1.000
_cell.length_b   1.000
_cell.length_c   1.000
_cell.angle_alpha   90.00
_cell.angle_beta   90.00
_cell.angle_gamma   90.00
#
_symmetry.space_group_name_H-M   'P 1'
#
loop_
_entity.id
_entity.type
_entity.pdbx_description
1 polymer ?
#
loop_
_entity_poly.entity_id
_entity_poly.type
_entity_poly.pdbx_seq_one_letter_code
_entity_poly.pdbx_strand_id
1 'polypeptide(L)'
;MLFKVKAEIEAAATAELKRSSSGRKAGGAGADKTVGMQFKQSLNSLMTNINETNVNYVRCIKPNSVKSSTVLEGKMVANQLRCAGVIEAICIARVGYPNRLLHAEFAEQFDIFLKEKEQNQLKEEPEKYGAPFCRHLVKQFKLEMPEEYQMGVTKIYLQKGVLEKLEHAKAQKLFAYVALIQAQWRGMRARCRYYEMRDALIDIQRRAKVFVARCRFIRARLAITTIQRVYRGYVGRCEFHAVLCEQCALEIQRVWRGHQGRKNYFAALCELRAKQIQRMWRGHKGRMIFYAVLCQTRAVRLQCFARQYLARQELYRRRAAYIAKLEREERERVERELEAARQRKLAEERERQRKLQEELARLEEERRLEEQRRLELLRQESALVIQTHVRGYFARCVFAEMVQEAEEQERRRREEEEERERIRLQREHDEREAQRLAAEEAAREKKRLAEERKRKAIAMRLRREKAVTNMQRLVRGRLARKQVAQMKEEIRRKEEEIRQKEEEARREEEAAATRLQSIQRGRLARQQFSTFRIEKAERDDEIARARKEQDEEIARARKEREEEITRARMEQDEEIARVREENMRLKKQLAELQKTNSELEAVVAEYRCDCDVVKASNNLKEVELTQKLNVQRKELETARGEYSTLCDFLEKTGSSRRATEPEDLNSSDNSSDTSSNYGEEDSEHWREDRPTVNSLAASYYGDDRPSTDIAKLLGSSQTRTSRLANAMQQRRQKASQAVQQRKQQATAAMQHRKEVAAQRKEQKEQTTQSMQNGATTVTKAKKWAAFARNKNAKKGKPEATTPIDLIESS
;
A
#
# COMPACT_ATOMS: atom_id res chain seq x y z
N MET A 1 45.61 -38.09 32.34
CA MET A 1 45.39 -39.54 32.50
C MET A 1 46.22 -40.15 33.64
N LEU A 2 47.47 -39.75 33.86
CA LEU A 2 48.38 -40.31 34.89
C LEU A 2 47.76 -40.59 36.28
N PHE A 3 46.92 -39.68 36.82
CA PHE A 3 46.28 -39.89 38.12
C PHE A 3 45.33 -41.09 38.20
N LYS A 4 44.69 -41.51 37.09
CA LYS A 4 43.88 -42.75 37.07
C LYS A 4 44.77 -43.99 37.18
N VAL A 5 45.81 -44.06 36.35
CA VAL A 5 46.76 -45.18 36.31
C VAL A 5 47.40 -45.39 37.68
N LYS A 6 47.73 -44.30 38.40
CA LYS A 6 48.25 -44.41 39.76
C LYS A 6 47.24 -45.02 40.74
N ALA A 7 45.99 -44.55 40.74
CA ALA A 7 44.93 -45.10 41.60
C ALA A 7 44.61 -46.56 41.26
N GLU A 8 44.64 -46.93 39.98
CA GLU A 8 44.43 -48.31 39.50
C GLU A 8 45.56 -49.25 39.96
N ILE A 9 46.82 -48.77 40.00
CA ILE A 9 47.97 -49.52 40.54
C ILE A 9 47.90 -49.64 42.08
N GLU A 10 47.54 -48.58 42.80
CA GLU A 10 47.40 -48.61 44.27
C GLU A 10 46.21 -49.49 44.71
N ALA A 11 45.13 -49.54 43.90
CA ALA A 11 44.03 -50.50 44.07
C ALA A 11 44.46 -51.95 43.81
N ALA A 12 45.31 -52.21 42.81
CA ALA A 12 45.85 -53.54 42.54
C ALA A 12 46.76 -54.04 43.69
N ALA A 13 47.69 -53.20 44.17
CA ALA A 13 48.58 -53.55 45.27
C ALA A 13 47.81 -53.84 46.58
N THR A 14 46.75 -53.09 46.87
CA THR A 14 45.89 -53.33 48.05
C THR A 14 44.98 -54.56 47.90
N ALA A 15 44.72 -55.03 46.68
CA ALA A 15 44.06 -56.31 46.42
C ALA A 15 45.00 -57.51 46.65
N GLU A 16 46.28 -57.41 46.27
CA GLU A 16 47.26 -58.48 46.51
C GLU A 16 47.55 -58.69 48.01
N LEU A 17 47.69 -57.62 48.79
CA LEU A 17 47.83 -57.71 50.26
C LEU A 17 46.63 -58.38 50.97
N LYS A 18 45.45 -58.44 50.34
CA LYS A 18 44.30 -59.19 50.87
C LYS A 18 44.32 -60.68 50.55
N ARG A 19 45.14 -61.14 49.59
CA ARG A 19 45.24 -62.57 49.23
C ARG A 19 46.26 -63.37 50.05
N SER A 20 47.20 -62.71 50.72
CA SER A 20 48.32 -63.38 51.43
C SER A 20 48.07 -63.68 52.91
N SER A 21 46.93 -63.30 53.49
CA SER A 21 46.69 -63.30 54.95
C SER A 21 45.76 -64.41 55.49
N SER A 22 45.28 -65.34 54.64
CA SER A 22 44.41 -66.45 55.06
C SER A 22 45.19 -67.66 55.59
N GLY A 23 45.81 -67.57 56.78
CA GLY A 23 46.87 -68.52 57.14
C GLY A 23 47.25 -68.82 58.60
N ARG A 24 46.39 -68.66 59.62
CA ARG A 24 46.40 -69.43 60.91
C ARG A 24 45.30 -68.99 61.87
N LYS A 25 44.75 -69.92 62.66
CA LYS A 25 43.77 -69.64 63.72
C LYS A 25 44.45 -69.49 65.08
N ALA A 26 44.16 -68.38 65.74
CA ALA A 26 44.00 -68.26 67.18
C ALA A 26 42.80 -67.31 67.42
N GLY A 27 42.01 -67.42 68.49
CA GLY A 27 42.14 -68.37 69.60
C GLY A 27 41.65 -67.75 70.90
N GLY A 28 40.38 -67.36 70.96
CA GLY A 28 39.76 -66.70 72.13
C GLY A 28 39.13 -65.34 71.80
N ALA A 29 38.26 -64.89 72.72
CA ALA A 29 37.54 -63.62 72.71
C ALA A 29 36.59 -63.37 71.51
N GLY A 30 35.35 -63.85 71.66
CA GLY A 30 34.19 -63.15 71.09
C GLY A 30 33.95 -61.85 71.85
N ALA A 31 34.84 -60.86 71.67
CA ALA A 31 34.66 -59.54 72.25
C ALA A 31 33.57 -58.80 71.48
N ASP A 32 32.49 -58.42 72.17
CA ASP A 32 31.42 -57.62 71.58
C ASP A 32 32.00 -56.37 70.91
N LYS A 33 31.59 -56.09 69.67
CA LYS A 33 32.07 -54.94 68.90
C LYS A 33 31.63 -53.64 69.56
N THR A 34 32.42 -53.15 70.51
CA THR A 34 32.08 -51.95 71.27
C THR A 34 31.79 -50.77 70.34
N VAL A 35 30.83 -49.93 70.71
CA VAL A 35 30.37 -48.80 69.87
C VAL A 35 31.56 -47.89 69.50
N GLY A 36 32.52 -47.70 70.42
CA GLY A 36 33.76 -46.96 70.15
C GLY A 36 34.67 -47.60 69.10
N MET A 37 34.75 -48.94 69.03
CA MET A 37 35.52 -49.62 67.99
C MET A 37 34.83 -49.54 66.61
N GLN A 38 33.49 -49.66 66.58
CA GLN A 38 32.71 -49.45 65.36
C GLN A 38 32.83 -47.99 64.85
N PHE A 39 32.71 -47.02 65.75
CA PHE A 39 32.90 -45.60 65.45
C PHE A 39 34.30 -45.30 64.92
N LYS A 40 35.36 -45.86 65.53
CA LYS A 40 36.75 -45.71 65.04
C LYS A 40 36.92 -46.27 63.62
N GLN A 41 36.32 -47.41 63.30
CA GLN A 41 36.39 -48.00 61.96
C GLN A 41 35.63 -47.13 60.93
N SER A 42 34.44 -46.64 61.29
CA SER A 42 33.65 -45.73 60.44
C SER A 42 34.36 -44.39 60.20
N LEU A 43 34.90 -43.76 61.24
CA LEU A 43 35.62 -42.49 61.15
C LEU A 43 36.89 -42.63 60.30
N ASN A 44 37.66 -43.71 60.49
CA ASN A 44 38.84 -43.97 59.64
C ASN A 44 38.44 -44.11 58.16
N SER A 45 37.40 -44.87 57.84
CA SER A 45 36.92 -45.01 56.46
C SER A 45 36.44 -43.68 55.87
N LEU A 46 35.76 -42.85 56.67
CA LEU A 46 35.34 -41.51 56.25
C LEU A 46 36.53 -40.60 55.96
N MET A 47 37.57 -40.61 56.82
CA MET A 47 38.77 -39.81 56.63
C MET A 47 39.58 -40.25 55.40
N THR A 48 39.66 -41.54 55.09
CA THR A 48 40.21 -42.04 53.81
C THR A 48 39.46 -41.46 52.62
N ASN A 49 38.13 -41.64 52.59
CA ASN A 49 37.29 -41.13 51.50
C ASN A 49 37.40 -39.60 51.32
N ILE A 50 37.51 -38.84 52.42
CA ILE A 50 37.70 -37.38 52.39
C ILE A 50 39.07 -37.02 51.79
N ASN A 51 40.15 -37.70 52.21
CA ASN A 51 41.51 -37.44 51.74
C ASN A 51 41.71 -37.76 50.25
N GLU A 52 40.88 -38.63 49.67
CA GLU A 52 40.85 -38.94 48.22
C GLU A 52 40.14 -37.85 47.38
N THR A 53 39.49 -36.87 48.02
CA THR A 53 38.66 -35.85 47.35
C THR A 53 39.20 -34.41 47.50
N ASN A 54 38.80 -33.53 46.57
CA ASN A 54 39.04 -32.09 46.69
C ASN A 54 38.06 -31.48 47.72
N VAL A 55 38.51 -31.37 48.97
CA VAL A 55 37.68 -30.93 50.11
C VAL A 55 37.38 -29.44 50.05
N ASN A 56 36.09 -29.09 50.04
CA ASN A 56 35.60 -27.71 50.20
C ASN A 56 35.02 -27.53 51.61
N TYR A 57 35.48 -26.50 52.34
CA TYR A 57 35.10 -26.28 53.74
C TYR A 57 34.00 -25.22 53.89
N VAL A 58 32.89 -25.60 54.52
CA VAL A 58 31.85 -24.69 55.01
C VAL A 58 31.88 -24.68 56.53
N ARG A 59 31.86 -23.49 57.15
CA ARG A 59 31.85 -23.31 58.61
C ARG A 59 30.58 -22.56 59.03
N CYS A 60 29.63 -23.27 59.62
CA CYS A 60 28.41 -22.68 60.17
C CYS A 60 28.72 -21.94 61.49
N ILE A 61 28.21 -20.73 61.64
CA ILE A 61 28.36 -19.89 62.84
C ILE A 61 26.96 -19.56 63.38
N LYS A 62 26.71 -19.79 64.68
CA LYS A 62 25.47 -19.41 65.35
C LYS A 62 25.60 -17.94 65.80
N PRO A 63 24.78 -16.99 65.29
CA PRO A 63 24.99 -15.56 65.51
C PRO A 63 24.66 -15.09 66.93
N ASN A 64 23.69 -15.72 67.60
CA ASN A 64 23.29 -15.41 68.96
C ASN A 64 22.73 -16.65 69.67
N SER A 65 22.78 -16.67 70.99
CA SER A 65 22.21 -17.71 71.85
C SER A 65 20.69 -17.87 71.68
N VAL A 66 19.96 -16.74 71.65
CA VAL A 66 18.49 -16.58 71.75
C VAL A 66 17.66 -16.96 70.52
N LYS A 67 18.27 -17.43 69.42
CA LYS A 67 17.61 -17.77 68.14
C LYS A 67 16.96 -16.60 67.40
N SER A 68 17.35 -15.35 67.67
CA SER A 68 16.89 -14.18 66.91
C SER A 68 17.51 -14.15 65.51
N SER A 69 16.81 -13.58 64.53
CA SER A 69 17.32 -13.34 63.17
C SER A 69 18.17 -12.07 63.03
N THR A 70 18.06 -11.12 63.97
CA THR A 70 18.66 -9.77 63.86
C THR A 70 19.82 -9.50 64.82
N VAL A 71 19.96 -10.30 65.89
CA VAL A 71 20.97 -10.07 66.95
C VAL A 71 22.27 -10.80 66.64
N LEU A 72 23.42 -10.12 66.83
CA LEU A 72 24.75 -10.72 66.72
C LEU A 72 25.51 -10.59 68.06
N GLU A 73 25.77 -11.73 68.70
CA GLU A 73 26.42 -11.81 70.01
C GLU A 73 27.94 -11.93 69.84
N GLY A 74 28.62 -10.78 69.68
CA GLY A 74 30.03 -10.71 69.26
C GLY A 74 31.00 -11.56 70.09
N LYS A 75 30.81 -11.67 71.42
CA LYS A 75 31.64 -12.53 72.30
C LYS A 75 31.44 -14.02 71.98
N MET A 76 30.20 -14.47 71.80
CA MET A 76 29.87 -15.85 71.45
C MET A 76 30.39 -16.21 70.04
N VAL A 77 30.33 -15.28 69.09
CA VAL A 77 30.84 -15.47 67.72
C VAL A 77 32.38 -15.50 67.70
N ALA A 78 33.06 -14.59 68.40
CA ALA A 78 34.51 -14.58 68.53
C ALA A 78 35.07 -15.83 69.22
N ASN A 79 34.31 -16.45 70.12
CA ASN A 79 34.66 -17.74 70.71
C ASN A 79 34.48 -18.89 69.71
N GLN A 80 33.36 -18.93 68.97
CA GLN A 80 33.15 -19.92 67.89
C GLN A 80 34.25 -19.87 66.82
N LEU A 81 34.64 -18.67 66.38
CA LEU A 81 35.67 -18.48 65.35
C LEU A 81 37.06 -19.01 65.80
N ARG A 82 37.40 -18.88 67.09
CA ARG A 82 38.61 -19.46 67.68
C ARG A 82 38.50 -20.98 67.84
N CYS A 83 37.43 -21.48 68.44
CA CYS A 83 37.22 -22.91 68.64
C CYS A 83 37.09 -23.71 67.32
N ALA A 84 36.65 -23.07 66.24
CA ALA A 84 36.59 -23.67 64.90
C ALA A 84 37.87 -23.51 64.06
N GLY A 85 38.94 -22.90 64.62
CA GLY A 85 40.22 -22.69 63.95
C GLY A 85 40.19 -21.68 62.79
N VAL A 86 39.18 -20.80 62.76
CA VAL A 86 38.92 -19.92 61.60
C VAL A 86 39.89 -18.73 61.60
N ILE A 87 40.26 -18.20 62.77
CA ILE A 87 41.23 -17.09 62.85
C ILE A 87 42.62 -17.58 62.45
N GLU A 88 42.99 -18.76 62.93
CA GLU A 88 44.24 -19.47 62.67
C GLU A 88 44.35 -19.80 61.18
N ALA A 89 43.27 -20.32 60.57
CA ALA A 89 43.19 -20.55 59.13
C ALA A 89 43.31 -19.25 58.30
N ILE A 90 42.71 -18.14 58.75
CA ILE A 90 42.84 -16.82 58.10
C ILE A 90 44.28 -16.29 58.21
N CYS A 91 44.96 -16.47 59.35
CA CYS A 91 46.36 -16.11 59.52
C CYS A 91 47.27 -16.94 58.58
N ILE A 92 47.08 -18.26 58.54
CA ILE A 92 47.82 -19.15 57.62
C ILE A 92 47.56 -18.78 56.15
N ALA A 93 46.32 -18.45 55.78
CA ALA A 93 45.94 -18.05 54.42
C ALA A 93 46.31 -16.59 54.05
N ARG A 94 46.80 -15.79 55.01
CA ARG A 94 47.38 -14.45 54.78
C ARG A 94 48.90 -14.48 54.64
N VAL A 95 49.56 -15.31 55.44
CA VAL A 95 51.04 -15.46 55.45
C VAL A 95 51.50 -16.45 54.37
N GLY A 96 50.70 -17.46 54.05
CA GLY A 96 51.02 -18.49 53.06
C GLY A 96 50.31 -18.27 51.72
N TYR A 97 51.05 -18.43 50.62
CA TYR A 97 50.50 -18.41 49.26
C TYR A 97 49.47 -19.53 49.06
N PRO A 98 48.19 -19.21 48.73
CA PRO A 98 47.15 -20.20 48.54
C PRO A 98 47.25 -20.90 47.17
N ASN A 99 47.69 -20.19 46.14
CA ASN A 99 47.81 -20.71 44.78
C ASN A 99 49.21 -21.32 44.57
N ARG A 100 49.26 -22.59 44.16
CA ARG A 100 50.51 -23.39 44.09
C ARG A 100 50.52 -24.28 42.84
N LEU A 101 51.19 -23.85 41.78
CA LEU A 101 51.18 -24.49 40.46
C LEU A 101 52.58 -25.03 40.12
N LEU A 102 52.69 -26.15 39.40
CA LEU A 102 53.96 -26.59 38.82
C LEU A 102 54.46 -25.58 37.78
N HIS A 103 55.77 -25.49 37.58
CA HIS A 103 56.33 -24.54 36.61
C HIS A 103 55.89 -24.84 35.17
N ALA A 104 55.66 -26.11 34.82
CA ALA A 104 55.07 -26.50 33.54
C ALA A 104 53.60 -26.04 33.42
N GLU A 105 52.77 -26.35 34.42
CA GLU A 105 51.34 -25.99 34.46
C GLU A 105 51.13 -24.49 34.32
N PHE A 106 51.88 -23.67 35.07
CA PHE A 106 51.77 -22.20 34.99
C PHE A 106 52.24 -21.66 33.62
N ALA A 107 53.33 -22.20 33.07
CA ALA A 107 53.82 -21.79 31.76
C ALA A 107 52.85 -22.17 30.62
N GLU A 108 52.18 -23.32 30.73
CA GLU A 108 51.17 -23.77 29.77
C GLU A 108 49.86 -22.96 29.92
N GLN A 109 49.43 -22.73 31.16
CA GLN A 109 48.23 -21.94 31.47
C GLN A 109 48.31 -20.50 30.92
N PHE A 110 49.51 -19.93 30.79
CA PHE A 110 49.75 -18.59 30.26
C PHE A 110 50.58 -18.57 28.96
N ASP A 111 50.60 -19.68 28.21
CA ASP A 111 51.40 -19.84 26.97
C ASP A 111 51.15 -18.72 25.94
N ILE A 112 49.91 -18.22 25.88
CA ILE A 112 49.45 -17.11 25.04
C ILE A 112 50.25 -15.81 25.23
N PHE A 113 51.01 -15.64 26.32
CA PHE A 113 51.90 -14.49 26.55
C PHE A 113 53.34 -14.70 26.06
N LEU A 114 53.77 -15.95 25.93
CA LEU A 114 55.04 -16.35 25.31
C LEU A 114 54.98 -16.16 23.78
N LYS A 115 56.16 -16.24 23.13
CA LYS A 115 56.28 -16.29 21.67
C LYS A 115 56.07 -17.71 21.16
N GLU A 116 55.67 -17.88 19.90
CA GLU A 116 55.46 -19.18 19.24
C GLU A 116 56.64 -20.17 19.41
N LYS A 117 57.88 -19.69 19.31
CA LYS A 117 59.08 -20.53 19.56
C LYS A 117 59.18 -21.03 21.00
N GLU A 118 58.80 -20.20 21.96
CA GLU A 118 58.82 -20.52 23.40
C GLU A 118 57.65 -21.47 23.74
N GLN A 119 56.47 -21.26 23.13
CA GLN A 119 55.32 -22.17 23.24
C GLN A 119 55.63 -23.59 22.72
N ASN A 120 56.41 -23.72 21.64
CA ASN A 120 56.78 -25.02 21.08
C ASN A 120 57.83 -25.72 21.97
N GLN A 121 58.86 -25.00 22.42
CA GLN A 121 59.85 -25.53 23.37
C GLN A 121 59.22 -26.03 24.68
N LEU A 122 58.18 -25.34 25.18
CA LEU A 122 57.41 -25.77 26.35
C LEU A 122 56.65 -27.09 26.11
N LYS A 123 56.16 -27.32 24.89
CA LYS A 123 55.43 -28.55 24.51
C LYS A 123 56.37 -29.74 24.26
N GLU A 124 57.61 -29.47 23.89
CA GLU A 124 58.66 -30.48 23.66
C GLU A 124 59.32 -30.94 24.97
N GLU A 125 59.77 -30.01 25.84
CA GLU A 125 60.50 -30.32 27.07
C GLU A 125 59.97 -29.51 28.28
N PRO A 126 58.74 -29.77 28.77
CA PRO A 126 58.04 -28.92 29.74
C PRO A 126 58.75 -28.75 31.09
N GLU A 127 59.45 -29.78 31.59
CA GLU A 127 60.15 -29.71 32.88
C GLU A 127 61.37 -28.77 32.83
N LYS A 128 62.09 -28.79 31.70
CA LYS A 128 63.30 -27.98 31.47
C LYS A 128 62.97 -26.52 31.18
N TYR A 129 61.92 -26.27 30.38
CA TYR A 129 61.54 -24.92 29.95
C TYR A 129 60.46 -24.24 30.81
N GLY A 130 59.67 -24.99 31.59
CA GLY A 130 58.67 -24.43 32.49
C GLY A 130 59.25 -23.43 33.49
N ALA A 131 60.38 -23.76 34.14
CA ALA A 131 61.03 -22.89 35.12
C ALA A 131 61.54 -21.55 34.55
N PRO A 132 62.30 -21.49 33.43
CA PRO A 132 62.68 -20.23 32.82
C PRO A 132 61.50 -19.47 32.20
N PHE A 133 60.48 -20.14 31.64
CA PHE A 133 59.30 -19.45 31.10
C PHE A 133 58.38 -18.90 32.19
N CYS A 134 58.25 -19.54 33.36
CA CYS A 134 57.66 -18.93 34.55
C CYS A 134 58.33 -17.60 34.89
N ARG A 135 59.68 -17.58 34.95
CA ARG A 135 60.44 -16.35 35.22
C ARG A 135 60.27 -15.30 34.11
N HIS A 136 60.12 -15.70 32.85
CA HIS A 136 59.81 -14.78 31.75
C HIS A 136 58.42 -14.15 31.90
N LEU A 137 57.39 -14.98 32.08
CA LEU A 137 56.01 -14.56 32.26
C LEU A 137 55.86 -13.60 33.44
N VAL A 138 56.40 -13.96 34.61
CA VAL A 138 56.29 -13.09 35.79
C VAL A 138 56.98 -11.75 35.58
N LYS A 139 58.15 -11.73 34.93
CA LYS A 139 58.84 -10.48 34.55
C LYS A 139 58.04 -9.65 33.52
N GLN A 140 57.32 -10.31 32.62
CA GLN A 140 56.43 -9.69 31.63
C GLN A 140 55.17 -9.07 32.29
N PHE A 141 54.63 -9.72 33.34
CA PHE A 141 53.51 -9.22 34.14
C PHE A 141 53.91 -8.20 35.23
N LYS A 142 55.22 -8.06 35.52
CA LYS A 142 55.78 -7.19 36.57
C LYS A 142 55.27 -7.48 37.99
N LEU A 143 55.10 -8.76 38.34
CA LEU A 143 54.75 -9.12 39.72
C LEU A 143 55.95 -8.88 40.65
N GLU A 144 55.68 -8.54 41.91
CA GLU A 144 56.72 -8.18 42.88
C GLU A 144 57.06 -9.32 43.86
N MET A 145 58.36 -9.48 44.13
CA MET A 145 58.90 -10.40 45.13
C MET A 145 59.09 -9.64 46.47
N PRO A 146 58.69 -10.17 47.64
CA PRO A 146 58.00 -11.45 47.85
C PRO A 146 56.46 -11.33 47.91
N GLU A 147 55.89 -10.13 47.83
CA GLU A 147 54.48 -9.90 48.20
C GLU A 147 53.46 -10.56 47.27
N GLU A 148 53.72 -10.64 45.97
CA GLU A 148 52.79 -11.25 45.00
C GLU A 148 53.13 -12.70 44.65
N TYR A 149 54.41 -13.06 44.63
CA TYR A 149 54.84 -14.41 44.26
C TYR A 149 56.16 -14.85 44.91
N GLN A 150 56.39 -16.17 44.88
CA GLN A 150 57.67 -16.78 45.20
C GLN A 150 57.93 -18.01 44.31
N MET A 151 59.15 -18.12 43.77
CA MET A 151 59.59 -19.29 43.01
C MET A 151 60.20 -20.34 43.96
N GLY A 152 59.55 -21.50 44.08
CA GLY A 152 60.17 -22.70 44.66
C GLY A 152 60.92 -23.52 43.61
N VAL A 153 61.44 -24.69 44.02
CA VAL A 153 62.22 -25.59 43.14
C VAL A 153 61.41 -26.12 41.96
N THR A 154 60.19 -26.60 42.20
CA THR A 154 59.31 -27.21 41.17
C THR A 154 57.97 -26.49 40.99
N LYS A 155 57.60 -25.60 41.93
CA LYS A 155 56.32 -24.89 41.97
C LYS A 155 56.49 -23.38 42.08
N ILE A 156 55.58 -22.64 41.46
CA ILE A 156 55.38 -21.22 41.68
C ILE A 156 54.27 -21.05 42.72
N TYR A 157 54.53 -20.17 43.68
CA TYR A 157 53.63 -19.81 44.77
C TYR A 157 53.12 -18.40 44.47
N LEU A 158 51.79 -18.21 44.47
CA LEU A 158 51.13 -16.95 44.11
C LEU A 158 50.19 -16.51 45.22
N GLN A 159 50.23 -15.24 45.57
CA GLN A 159 49.37 -14.64 46.59
C GLN A 159 47.91 -14.58 46.12
N LYS A 160 46.96 -14.41 47.06
CA LYS A 160 45.52 -14.27 46.71
C LYS A 160 45.31 -13.08 45.75
N GLY A 161 44.42 -13.21 44.77
CA GLY A 161 44.17 -12.16 43.77
C GLY A 161 45.18 -12.12 42.62
N VAL A 162 46.43 -12.56 42.81
CA VAL A 162 47.47 -12.49 41.77
C VAL A 162 47.12 -13.39 40.58
N LEU A 163 46.71 -14.64 40.84
CA LEU A 163 46.25 -15.55 39.77
C LEU A 163 45.00 -15.02 39.05
N GLU A 164 44.13 -14.29 39.76
CA GLU A 164 42.91 -13.67 39.22
C GLU A 164 43.26 -12.50 38.28
N LYS A 165 44.26 -11.66 38.62
CA LYS A 165 44.82 -10.64 37.72
C LYS A 165 45.35 -11.27 36.42
N LEU A 166 46.08 -12.37 36.52
CA LEU A 166 46.70 -13.07 35.39
C LEU A 166 45.65 -13.69 34.45
N GLU A 167 44.65 -14.39 34.98
CA GLU A 167 43.53 -14.93 34.18
C GLU A 167 42.67 -13.81 33.57
N HIS A 168 42.49 -12.67 34.25
CA HIS A 168 41.81 -11.52 33.66
C HIS A 168 42.58 -10.96 32.45
N ALA A 169 43.91 -10.79 32.56
CA ALA A 169 44.75 -10.36 31.42
C ALA A 169 44.71 -11.38 30.26
N LYS A 170 44.73 -12.68 30.56
CA LYS A 170 44.57 -13.77 29.59
C LYS A 170 43.22 -13.70 28.86
N ALA A 171 42.13 -13.49 29.59
CA ALA A 171 40.80 -13.30 29.03
C ALA A 171 40.75 -12.08 28.08
N GLN A 172 41.29 -10.92 28.49
CA GLN A 172 41.39 -9.73 27.64
C GLN A 172 42.13 -10.03 26.32
N LYS A 173 43.27 -10.74 26.38
CA LYS A 173 44.06 -11.10 25.19
C LYS A 173 43.31 -12.07 24.27
N LEU A 174 42.60 -13.06 24.83
CA LEU A 174 41.71 -13.95 24.08
C LEU A 174 40.57 -13.19 23.40
N PHE A 175 39.92 -12.24 24.08
CA PHE A 175 38.88 -11.40 23.47
C PHE A 175 39.41 -10.56 22.31
N ALA A 176 40.64 -10.06 22.37
CA ALA A 176 41.27 -9.34 21.26
C ALA A 176 41.47 -10.24 20.02
N TYR A 177 41.94 -11.48 20.19
CA TYR A 177 42.05 -12.43 19.07
C TYR A 177 40.68 -12.82 18.49
N VAL A 178 39.68 -13.05 19.35
CA VAL A 178 38.29 -13.29 18.91
C VAL A 178 37.73 -12.09 18.14
N ALA A 179 38.01 -10.86 18.56
CA ALA A 179 37.61 -9.65 17.86
C ALA A 179 38.25 -9.54 16.46
N LEU A 180 39.54 -9.89 16.31
CA LEU A 180 40.22 -9.93 15.01
C LEU A 180 39.60 -10.95 14.05
N ILE A 181 39.34 -12.18 14.54
CA ILE A 181 38.67 -13.25 13.77
C ILE A 181 37.27 -12.79 13.32
N GLN A 182 36.49 -12.20 14.25
CA GLN A 182 35.18 -11.66 13.94
C GLN A 182 35.24 -10.49 12.95
N ALA A 183 36.21 -9.59 13.06
CA ALA A 183 36.39 -8.46 12.14
C ALA A 183 36.68 -8.94 10.71
N GLN A 184 37.61 -9.88 10.54
CA GLN A 184 37.94 -10.44 9.23
C GLN A 184 36.75 -11.21 8.63
N TRP A 185 36.01 -11.99 9.43
CA TRP A 185 34.79 -12.68 8.96
C TRP A 185 33.67 -11.70 8.57
N ARG A 186 33.41 -10.66 9.38
CA ARG A 186 32.45 -9.59 9.07
C ARG A 186 32.85 -8.86 7.78
N GLY A 187 34.12 -8.53 7.60
CA GLY A 187 34.67 -7.89 6.40
C GLY A 187 34.62 -8.79 5.16
N MET A 188 34.91 -10.08 5.27
CA MET A 188 34.72 -11.06 4.19
C MET A 188 33.24 -11.11 3.76
N ARG A 189 32.33 -11.29 4.72
CA ARG A 189 30.88 -11.37 4.48
C ARG A 189 30.31 -10.10 3.86
N ALA A 190 30.84 -8.92 4.22
CA ALA A 190 30.49 -7.65 3.60
C ALA A 190 30.98 -7.57 2.13
N ARG A 191 32.23 -7.97 1.86
CA ARG A 191 32.79 -8.02 0.49
C ARG A 191 32.02 -8.96 -0.43
N CYS A 192 31.66 -10.17 0.03
CA CYS A 192 30.83 -11.11 -0.74
C CYS A 192 29.48 -10.48 -1.14
N ARG A 193 28.74 -9.91 -0.17
CA ARG A 193 27.46 -9.22 -0.41
C ARG A 193 27.59 -8.03 -1.38
N TYR A 194 28.69 -7.29 -1.31
CA TYR A 194 28.95 -6.19 -2.24
C TYR A 194 29.12 -6.71 -3.68
N TYR A 195 29.88 -7.79 -3.89
CA TYR A 195 30.04 -8.38 -5.23
C TYR A 195 28.73 -8.98 -5.75
N GLU A 196 27.98 -9.74 -4.92
CA GLU A 196 26.64 -10.24 -5.25
C GLU A 196 25.71 -9.11 -5.75
N MET A 197 25.67 -7.99 -5.03
CA MET A 197 24.84 -6.83 -5.39
C MET A 197 25.36 -6.09 -6.64
N ARG A 198 26.67 -5.92 -6.77
CA ARG A 198 27.32 -5.30 -7.94
C ARG A 198 27.02 -6.08 -9.21
N ASP A 199 27.15 -7.40 -9.16
CA ASP A 199 27.03 -8.26 -10.34
C ASP A 199 25.57 -8.40 -10.77
N ALA A 200 24.63 -8.48 -9.82
CA ALA A 200 23.21 -8.35 -10.09
C ALA A 200 22.85 -7.00 -10.73
N LEU A 201 23.43 -5.89 -10.25
CA LEU A 201 23.23 -4.56 -10.84
C LEU A 201 23.77 -4.48 -12.27
N ILE A 202 24.97 -5.01 -12.54
CA ILE A 202 25.56 -5.07 -13.89
C ILE A 202 24.66 -5.86 -14.83
N ASP A 203 24.09 -6.98 -14.37
CA ASP A 203 23.22 -7.83 -15.18
C ASP A 203 21.85 -7.18 -15.47
N ILE A 204 21.28 -6.46 -14.50
CA ILE A 204 20.09 -5.63 -14.69
C ILE A 204 20.38 -4.49 -15.69
N GLN A 205 21.51 -3.79 -15.56
CA GLN A 205 21.90 -2.74 -16.51
C GLN A 205 22.12 -3.28 -17.93
N ARG A 206 22.74 -4.46 -18.06
CA ARG A 206 22.95 -5.18 -19.33
C ARG A 206 21.61 -5.50 -20.00
N ARG A 207 20.68 -6.11 -19.26
CA ARG A 207 19.32 -6.44 -19.74
C ARG A 207 18.53 -5.18 -20.11
N ALA A 208 18.60 -4.11 -19.30
CA ALA A 208 17.92 -2.85 -19.57
C ALA A 208 18.43 -2.15 -20.85
N LYS A 209 19.75 -2.12 -21.07
CA LYS A 209 20.36 -1.59 -22.30
C LYS A 209 19.85 -2.34 -23.54
N VAL A 210 19.83 -3.67 -23.50
CA VAL A 210 19.31 -4.53 -24.58
C VAL A 210 17.81 -4.32 -24.81
N PHE A 211 17.01 -4.21 -23.74
CA PHE A 211 15.57 -3.95 -23.84
C PHE A 211 15.27 -2.61 -24.52
N VAL A 212 15.92 -1.52 -24.09
CA VAL A 212 15.73 -0.19 -24.70
C VAL A 212 16.14 -0.19 -26.18
N ALA A 213 17.24 -0.85 -26.54
CA ALA A 213 17.66 -1.01 -27.93
C ALA A 213 16.62 -1.80 -28.76
N ARG A 214 16.13 -2.94 -28.24
CA ARG A 214 15.11 -3.77 -28.89
C ARG A 214 13.78 -3.03 -29.08
N CYS A 215 13.34 -2.25 -28.09
CA CYS A 215 12.14 -1.42 -28.21
C CYS A 215 12.29 -0.31 -29.27
N ARG A 216 13.46 0.33 -29.36
CA ARG A 216 13.75 1.30 -30.44
C ARG A 216 13.73 0.64 -31.82
N PHE A 217 14.38 -0.52 -31.97
CA PHE A 217 14.39 -1.28 -33.21
C PHE A 217 12.97 -1.71 -33.64
N ILE A 218 12.15 -2.22 -32.71
CA ILE A 218 10.76 -2.63 -33.02
C ILE A 218 9.93 -1.42 -33.48
N ARG A 219 10.03 -0.27 -32.79
CA ARG A 219 9.34 0.97 -33.20
C ARG A 219 9.76 1.42 -34.60
N ALA A 220 11.07 1.47 -34.88
CA ALA A 220 11.60 1.82 -36.18
C ALA A 220 11.12 0.85 -37.28
N ARG A 221 11.17 -0.45 -37.03
CA ARG A 221 10.70 -1.49 -37.97
C ARG A 221 9.21 -1.33 -38.28
N LEU A 222 8.37 -1.14 -37.27
CA LEU A 222 6.92 -0.94 -37.46
C LEU A 222 6.61 0.36 -38.24
N ALA A 223 7.34 1.44 -37.98
CA ALA A 223 7.23 2.68 -38.75
C ALA A 223 7.60 2.46 -40.22
N ILE A 224 8.75 1.81 -40.49
CA ILE A 224 9.20 1.48 -41.85
C ILE A 224 8.16 0.59 -42.57
N THR A 225 7.67 -0.48 -41.94
CA THR A 225 6.63 -1.34 -42.53
C THR A 225 5.33 -0.57 -42.80
N THR A 226 4.96 0.38 -41.94
CA THR A 226 3.77 1.22 -42.13
C THR A 226 3.95 2.15 -43.33
N ILE A 227 5.09 2.83 -43.44
CA ILE A 227 5.43 3.71 -44.57
C ILE A 227 5.47 2.89 -45.87
N GLN A 228 6.12 1.72 -45.89
CA GLN A 228 6.17 0.82 -47.04
C GLN A 228 4.77 0.34 -47.47
N ARG A 229 3.89 0.01 -46.51
CA ARG A 229 2.50 -0.38 -46.80
C ARG A 229 1.71 0.76 -47.42
N VAL A 230 1.81 1.97 -46.86
CA VAL A 230 1.10 3.16 -47.37
C VAL A 230 1.62 3.55 -48.75
N TYR A 231 2.93 3.58 -48.95
CA TYR A 231 3.56 3.91 -50.24
C TYR A 231 3.18 2.92 -51.35
N ARG A 232 3.33 1.60 -51.11
CA ARG A 232 2.91 0.57 -52.09
C ARG A 232 1.43 0.65 -52.41
N GLY A 233 0.58 0.88 -51.40
CA GLY A 233 -0.85 1.07 -51.60
C GLY A 233 -1.22 2.37 -52.32
N TYR A 234 -0.40 3.43 -52.22
CA TYR A 234 -0.55 4.65 -53.00
C TYR A 234 -0.19 4.41 -54.47
N VAL A 235 1.00 3.87 -54.74
CA VAL A 235 1.49 3.55 -56.10
C VAL A 235 0.49 2.67 -56.86
N GLY A 236 0.05 1.55 -56.28
CA GLY A 236 -0.92 0.65 -56.92
C GLY A 236 -2.30 1.28 -57.17
N ARG A 237 -2.71 2.31 -56.40
CA ARG A 237 -3.92 3.09 -56.70
C ARG A 237 -3.69 4.08 -57.83
N CYS A 238 -2.54 4.74 -57.90
CA CYS A 238 -2.18 5.62 -59.00
C CYS A 238 -2.09 4.85 -60.33
N GLU A 239 -1.48 3.66 -60.32
CA GLU A 239 -1.44 2.74 -61.47
C GLU A 239 -2.84 2.32 -61.90
N PHE A 240 -3.69 1.88 -60.96
CA PHE A 240 -5.09 1.53 -61.26
C PHE A 240 -5.92 2.70 -61.80
N HIS A 241 -5.75 3.91 -61.25
CA HIS A 241 -6.44 5.10 -61.75
C HIS A 241 -5.92 5.55 -63.12
N ALA A 242 -4.62 5.39 -63.43
CA ALA A 242 -4.10 5.63 -64.76
C ALA A 242 -4.75 4.69 -65.79
N VAL A 243 -4.80 3.39 -65.51
CA VAL A 243 -5.47 2.39 -66.36
C VAL A 243 -6.98 2.68 -66.51
N LEU A 244 -7.66 3.18 -65.48
CA LEU A 244 -9.06 3.63 -65.60
C LEU A 244 -9.23 4.88 -66.48
N CYS A 245 -8.28 5.83 -66.45
CA CYS A 245 -8.29 7.00 -67.32
C CYS A 245 -7.97 6.65 -68.78
N GLU A 246 -7.12 5.65 -69.02
CA GLU A 246 -6.84 5.10 -70.36
C GLU A 246 -8.04 4.30 -70.93
N GLN A 247 -8.95 3.84 -70.07
CA GLN A 247 -10.17 3.13 -70.48
C GLN A 247 -11.29 4.09 -70.94
N CYS A 248 -11.15 4.62 -72.16
CA CYS A 248 -12.19 5.33 -72.92
C CYS A 248 -13.55 4.60 -72.93
N ALA A 249 -13.56 3.27 -72.70
CA ALA A 249 -14.75 2.45 -72.52
C ALA A 249 -15.75 3.01 -71.49
N LEU A 250 -15.31 3.66 -70.40
CA LEU A 250 -16.23 4.24 -69.42
C LEU A 250 -16.93 5.50 -69.95
N GLU A 251 -16.24 6.33 -70.73
CA GLU A 251 -16.84 7.49 -71.39
C GLU A 251 -17.80 7.05 -72.51
N ILE A 252 -17.40 6.07 -73.32
CA ILE A 252 -18.23 5.45 -74.35
C ILE A 252 -19.50 4.85 -73.73
N GLN A 253 -19.39 4.12 -72.61
CA GLN A 253 -20.56 3.60 -71.88
C GLN A 253 -21.46 4.71 -71.33
N ARG A 254 -20.89 5.80 -70.79
CA ARG A 254 -21.65 6.97 -70.31
C ARG A 254 -22.43 7.64 -71.45
N VAL A 255 -21.77 7.87 -72.58
CA VAL A 255 -22.40 8.46 -73.79
C VAL A 255 -23.46 7.52 -74.36
N TRP A 256 -23.18 6.21 -74.47
CA TRP A 256 -24.11 5.22 -75.00
C TRP A 256 -25.37 5.06 -74.14
N ARG A 257 -25.23 4.95 -72.81
CA ARG A 257 -26.37 4.94 -71.87
C ARG A 257 -27.19 6.22 -71.98
N GLY A 258 -26.53 7.37 -72.10
CA GLY A 258 -27.17 8.68 -72.33
C GLY A 258 -27.83 8.83 -73.71
N HIS A 259 -27.38 8.11 -74.73
CA HIS A 259 -28.03 8.04 -76.04
C HIS A 259 -29.29 7.15 -75.97
N GLN A 260 -29.15 5.94 -75.42
CA GLN A 260 -30.25 4.98 -75.30
C GLN A 260 -31.42 5.52 -74.46
N GLY A 261 -31.13 6.20 -73.34
CA GLY A 261 -32.17 6.87 -72.55
C GLY A 261 -32.93 7.95 -73.33
N ARG A 262 -32.23 8.77 -74.12
CA ARG A 262 -32.85 9.79 -75.00
C ARG A 262 -33.67 9.14 -76.13
N LYS A 263 -33.18 8.07 -76.75
CA LYS A 263 -33.91 7.31 -77.79
C LYS A 263 -35.25 6.76 -77.25
N ASN A 264 -35.23 6.15 -76.07
CA ASN A 264 -36.43 5.64 -75.41
C ASN A 264 -37.42 6.77 -75.04
N TYR A 265 -36.93 7.90 -74.53
CA TYR A 265 -37.76 9.07 -74.24
C TYR A 265 -38.43 9.63 -75.50
N PHE A 266 -37.71 9.76 -76.62
CA PHE A 266 -38.28 10.23 -77.88
C PHE A 266 -39.36 9.27 -78.42
N ALA A 267 -39.17 7.95 -78.32
CA ALA A 267 -40.18 6.97 -78.70
C ALA A 267 -41.48 7.14 -77.87
N ALA A 268 -41.36 7.23 -76.54
CA ALA A 268 -42.50 7.47 -75.65
C ALA A 268 -43.19 8.82 -75.90
N LEU A 269 -42.42 9.87 -76.23
CA LEU A 269 -42.96 11.18 -76.61
C LEU A 269 -43.74 11.11 -77.92
N CYS A 270 -43.24 10.41 -78.93
CA CYS A 270 -43.94 10.17 -80.20
C CYS A 270 -45.26 9.42 -79.97
N GLU A 271 -45.28 8.38 -79.13
CA GLU A 271 -46.52 7.72 -78.71
C GLU A 271 -47.51 8.68 -78.04
N LEU A 272 -47.05 9.51 -77.11
CA LEU A 272 -47.90 10.48 -76.41
C LEU A 272 -48.49 11.52 -77.38
N ARG A 273 -47.71 11.99 -78.35
CA ARG A 273 -48.21 12.89 -79.41
C ARG A 273 -49.20 12.19 -80.34
N ALA A 274 -48.94 10.93 -80.73
CA ALA A 274 -49.89 10.13 -81.51
C ALA A 274 -51.22 9.94 -80.76
N LYS A 275 -51.17 9.58 -79.47
CA LYS A 275 -52.34 9.46 -78.59
C LYS A 275 -53.09 10.80 -78.45
N GLN A 276 -52.37 11.92 -78.37
CA GLN A 276 -52.95 13.27 -78.35
C GLN A 276 -53.68 13.62 -79.67
N ILE A 277 -53.07 13.34 -80.82
CA ILE A 277 -53.68 13.55 -82.15
C ILE A 277 -54.90 12.65 -82.34
N GLN A 278 -54.81 11.37 -81.98
CA GLN A 278 -55.94 10.42 -82.03
C GLN A 278 -57.11 10.88 -81.14
N ARG A 279 -56.85 11.40 -79.94
CA ARG A 279 -57.87 12.00 -79.06
C ARG A 279 -58.54 13.20 -79.73
N MET A 280 -57.76 14.11 -80.31
CA MET A 280 -58.29 15.29 -81.01
C MET A 280 -59.15 14.90 -82.22
N TRP A 281 -58.71 13.94 -83.03
CA TRP A 281 -59.45 13.44 -84.19
C TRP A 281 -60.76 12.75 -83.79
N ARG A 282 -60.75 11.90 -82.76
CA ARG A 282 -61.98 11.29 -82.20
C ARG A 282 -62.98 12.37 -81.73
N GLY A 283 -62.49 13.42 -81.05
CA GLY A 283 -63.29 14.57 -80.64
C GLY A 283 -63.73 15.50 -81.79
N HIS A 284 -63.09 15.45 -82.96
CA HIS A 284 -63.57 16.09 -84.18
C HIS A 284 -64.66 15.25 -84.85
N LYS A 285 -64.46 13.93 -85.00
CA LYS A 285 -65.48 13.01 -85.54
C LYS A 285 -66.80 13.06 -84.75
N GLY A 286 -66.73 13.10 -83.42
CA GLY A 286 -67.91 13.29 -82.57
C GLY A 286 -68.65 14.61 -82.83
N ARG A 287 -67.91 15.72 -83.03
CA ARG A 287 -68.50 17.02 -83.39
C ARG A 287 -69.11 17.03 -84.80
N MET A 288 -68.50 16.34 -85.77
CA MET A 288 -69.08 16.19 -87.10
C MET A 288 -70.42 15.44 -87.07
N ILE A 289 -70.53 14.38 -86.25
CA ILE A 289 -71.79 13.65 -86.03
C ILE A 289 -72.83 14.57 -85.37
N PHE A 290 -72.44 15.32 -84.32
CA PHE A 290 -73.32 16.28 -83.66
C PHE A 290 -73.85 17.37 -84.61
N TYR A 291 -72.98 17.96 -85.45
CA TYR A 291 -73.40 18.92 -86.47
C TYR A 291 -74.31 18.31 -87.53
N ALA A 292 -74.07 17.06 -87.96
CA ALA A 292 -74.96 16.37 -88.89
C ALA A 292 -76.37 16.17 -88.31
N VAL A 293 -76.47 15.77 -87.03
CA VAL A 293 -77.75 15.67 -86.31
C VAL A 293 -78.43 17.05 -86.20
N LEU A 294 -77.68 18.10 -85.86
CA LEU A 294 -78.20 19.47 -85.82
C LEU A 294 -78.77 19.91 -87.18
N CYS A 295 -78.07 19.65 -88.28
CA CYS A 295 -78.54 19.95 -89.64
C CYS A 295 -79.79 19.14 -90.04
N GLN A 296 -80.02 17.98 -89.44
CA GLN A 296 -81.26 17.20 -89.64
C GLN A 296 -82.47 17.78 -88.87
N THR A 297 -82.28 18.70 -87.90
CA THR A 297 -83.37 19.28 -87.09
C THR A 297 -84.22 20.33 -87.83
N ARG A 298 -84.90 19.92 -88.92
CA ARG A 298 -86.06 20.64 -89.47
C ARG A 298 -87.09 20.99 -88.39
N ALA A 299 -87.16 20.17 -87.32
CA ALA A 299 -87.97 20.38 -86.13
C ALA A 299 -87.87 21.80 -85.53
N VAL A 300 -86.68 22.40 -85.41
CA VAL A 300 -86.54 23.75 -84.82
C VAL A 300 -87.15 24.81 -85.72
N ARG A 301 -86.97 24.71 -87.05
CA ARG A 301 -87.64 25.60 -88.01
C ARG A 301 -89.17 25.41 -87.98
N LEU A 302 -89.64 24.18 -87.83
CA LEU A 302 -91.07 23.85 -87.70
C LEU A 302 -91.68 24.46 -86.43
N GLN A 303 -90.99 24.34 -85.29
CA GLN A 303 -91.40 24.94 -84.00
C GLN A 303 -91.45 26.47 -84.07
N CYS A 304 -90.47 27.11 -84.74
CA CYS A 304 -90.51 28.55 -84.99
C CYS A 304 -91.69 28.94 -85.88
N PHE A 305 -91.95 28.23 -86.99
CA PHE A 305 -93.09 28.50 -87.87
C PHE A 305 -94.44 28.36 -87.14
N ALA A 306 -94.61 27.31 -86.33
CA ALA A 306 -95.84 27.10 -85.54
C ALA A 306 -96.08 28.24 -84.55
N ARG A 307 -95.04 28.67 -83.82
CA ARG A 307 -95.13 29.84 -82.91
C ARG A 307 -95.46 31.14 -83.65
N GLN A 308 -94.88 31.34 -84.83
CA GLN A 308 -95.10 32.54 -85.65
C GLN A 308 -96.51 32.57 -86.29
N TYR A 309 -97.07 31.41 -86.63
CA TYR A 309 -98.45 31.26 -87.09
C TYR A 309 -99.47 31.63 -86.00
N LEU A 310 -99.31 31.05 -84.80
CA LEU A 310 -100.18 31.34 -83.64
C LEU A 310 -100.15 32.84 -83.27
N ALA A 311 -98.97 33.46 -83.27
CA ALA A 311 -98.82 34.89 -83.03
C ALA A 311 -99.52 35.78 -84.08
N ARG A 312 -99.52 35.36 -85.36
CA ARG A 312 -100.28 36.07 -86.42
C ARG A 312 -101.79 35.92 -86.25
N GLN A 313 -102.29 34.75 -85.86
CA GLN A 313 -103.72 34.51 -85.63
C GLN A 313 -104.26 35.41 -84.51
N GLU A 314 -103.48 35.57 -83.43
CA GLU A 314 -103.81 36.45 -82.30
C GLU A 314 -103.77 37.95 -82.69
N LEU A 315 -102.84 38.36 -83.58
CA LEU A 315 -102.81 39.72 -84.13
C LEU A 315 -104.08 40.05 -84.94
N TYR A 316 -104.59 39.10 -85.74
CA TYR A 316 -105.80 39.33 -86.53
C TYR A 316 -107.05 39.52 -85.65
N ARG A 317 -107.21 38.74 -84.57
CA ARG A 317 -108.29 38.96 -83.58
C ARG A 317 -108.26 40.38 -83.03
N ARG A 318 -107.07 40.86 -82.62
CA ARG A 318 -106.89 42.20 -82.04
C ARG A 318 -107.14 43.31 -83.05
N ARG A 319 -106.78 43.11 -84.33
CA ARG A 319 -107.12 44.06 -85.42
C ARG A 319 -108.62 44.15 -85.68
N ALA A 320 -109.34 43.02 -85.70
CA ALA A 320 -110.80 43.03 -85.87
C ALA A 320 -111.51 43.80 -84.73
N ALA A 321 -111.08 43.56 -83.47
CA ALA A 321 -111.60 44.29 -82.32
C ALA A 321 -111.28 45.79 -82.34
N TYR A 322 -110.14 46.19 -82.94
CA TYR A 322 -109.75 47.59 -83.08
C TYR A 322 -110.55 48.33 -84.16
N ILE A 323 -110.79 47.70 -85.31
CA ILE A 323 -111.65 48.27 -86.39
C ILE A 323 -113.07 48.50 -85.87
N ALA A 324 -113.63 47.52 -85.15
CA ALA A 324 -114.95 47.62 -84.53
C ALA A 324 -115.06 48.67 -83.40
N LYS A 325 -113.94 49.27 -82.96
CA LYS A 325 -113.90 50.44 -82.05
C LYS A 325 -113.90 51.75 -82.85
N LEU A 326 -113.06 51.85 -83.87
CA LEU A 326 -113.00 53.00 -84.79
C LEU A 326 -114.36 53.28 -85.44
N GLU A 327 -115.05 52.24 -85.94
CA GLU A 327 -116.38 52.40 -86.54
C GLU A 327 -117.45 52.98 -85.59
N ARG A 328 -117.25 52.91 -84.27
CA ARG A 328 -118.15 53.53 -83.28
C ARG A 328 -117.76 54.99 -83.06
N GLU A 329 -116.47 55.24 -82.88
CA GLU A 329 -115.92 56.58 -82.68
C GLU A 329 -116.13 57.52 -83.88
N GLU A 330 -116.24 56.99 -85.10
CA GLU A 330 -116.61 57.77 -86.29
C GLU A 330 -118.11 58.09 -86.33
N ARG A 331 -119.01 57.12 -86.02
CA ARG A 331 -120.46 57.35 -86.00
C ARG A 331 -120.84 58.45 -84.99
N GLU A 332 -120.25 58.41 -83.80
CA GLU A 332 -120.45 59.45 -82.79
C GLU A 332 -119.84 60.82 -83.16
N ARG A 333 -118.92 60.91 -84.13
CA ARG A 333 -118.42 62.21 -84.63
C ARG A 333 -119.41 62.83 -85.60
N VAL A 334 -119.96 62.02 -86.51
CA VAL A 334 -120.92 62.48 -87.54
C VAL A 334 -122.21 63.03 -86.92
N GLU A 335 -122.74 62.41 -85.87
CA GLU A 335 -123.91 62.96 -85.15
C GLU A 335 -123.63 64.35 -84.54
N ARG A 336 -122.50 64.49 -83.82
CA ARG A 336 -122.12 65.76 -83.18
C ARG A 336 -121.90 66.90 -84.19
N GLU A 337 -121.35 66.59 -85.37
CA GLU A 337 -121.19 67.59 -86.45
C GLU A 337 -122.52 67.99 -87.09
N LEU A 338 -123.46 67.04 -87.26
CA LEU A 338 -124.79 67.32 -87.81
C LEU A 338 -125.62 68.22 -86.87
N GLU A 339 -125.52 68.00 -85.56
CA GLU A 339 -126.18 68.84 -84.55
C GLU A 339 -125.57 70.24 -84.48
N ALA A 340 -124.24 70.35 -84.49
CA ALA A 340 -123.55 71.65 -84.52
C ALA A 340 -123.88 72.47 -85.78
N ALA A 341 -124.04 71.81 -86.95
CA ALA A 341 -124.45 72.47 -88.19
C ALA A 341 -125.89 73.02 -88.13
N ARG A 342 -126.82 72.30 -87.49
CA ARG A 342 -128.21 72.77 -87.28
C ARG A 342 -128.27 73.98 -86.34
N GLN A 343 -127.51 73.97 -85.26
CA GLN A 343 -127.48 75.07 -84.29
C GLN A 343 -126.93 76.38 -84.88
N ARG A 344 -125.93 76.30 -85.77
CA ARG A 344 -125.34 77.49 -86.42
C ARG A 344 -126.34 78.27 -87.28
N LYS A 345 -127.15 77.60 -88.12
CA LYS A 345 -128.18 78.29 -88.93
C LYS A 345 -129.24 78.99 -88.08
N LEU A 346 -129.69 78.33 -87.01
CA LEU A 346 -130.66 78.89 -86.07
C LEU A 346 -130.11 80.10 -85.29
N ALA A 347 -128.79 80.27 -85.18
CA ALA A 347 -128.18 81.44 -84.55
C ALA A 347 -128.23 82.69 -85.45
N GLU A 348 -127.93 82.55 -86.75
CA GLU A 348 -127.93 83.66 -87.72
C GLU A 348 -129.31 84.29 -87.92
N GLU A 349 -130.37 83.47 -87.94
CA GLU A 349 -131.76 83.95 -87.99
C GLU A 349 -132.15 84.67 -86.70
N ARG A 350 -131.69 84.18 -85.55
CA ARG A 350 -131.95 84.78 -84.22
C ARG A 350 -131.20 86.08 -84.00
N GLU A 351 -130.01 86.29 -84.59
CA GLU A 351 -129.36 87.63 -84.54
C GLU A 351 -130.16 88.68 -85.32
N ARG A 352 -130.77 88.30 -86.46
CA ARG A 352 -131.62 89.21 -87.23
C ARG A 352 -132.90 89.59 -86.47
N GLN A 353 -133.48 88.65 -85.73
CA GLN A 353 -134.62 88.92 -84.85
C GLN A 353 -134.22 89.67 -83.56
N ARG A 354 -133.05 89.38 -82.97
CA ARG A 354 -132.54 90.10 -81.79
C ARG A 354 -132.39 91.59 -82.03
N LYS A 355 -131.95 92.01 -83.21
CA LYS A 355 -131.86 93.45 -83.55
C LYS A 355 -133.22 94.16 -83.70
N LEU A 356 -134.34 93.42 -83.68
CA LEU A 356 -135.71 93.94 -83.49
C LEU A 356 -136.27 93.70 -82.07
N GLN A 357 -135.64 92.84 -81.25
CA GLN A 357 -136.12 92.46 -79.91
C GLN A 357 -135.31 93.08 -78.76
N GLU A 358 -134.10 93.57 -79.03
CA GLU A 358 -133.34 94.43 -78.10
C GLU A 358 -134.00 95.82 -77.95
N GLU A 359 -134.90 96.21 -78.86
CA GLU A 359 -135.86 97.31 -78.65
C GLU A 359 -137.01 96.96 -77.68
N LEU A 360 -137.27 95.66 -77.42
CA LEU A 360 -138.46 95.19 -76.71
C LEU A 360 -138.20 94.63 -75.30
N ALA A 361 -137.07 93.96 -75.03
CA ALA A 361 -136.79 93.41 -73.69
C ALA A 361 -135.27 93.24 -73.41
N ARG A 362 -134.65 93.94 -72.46
CA ARG A 362 -135.09 95.04 -71.54
C ARG A 362 -136.16 94.76 -70.47
N LEU A 363 -136.69 93.54 -70.34
CA LEU A 363 -137.82 93.26 -69.43
C LEU A 363 -137.83 91.90 -68.65
N GLU A 364 -136.96 90.93 -68.92
CA GLU A 364 -137.13 89.53 -68.43
C GLU A 364 -135.97 88.99 -67.55
N GLU A 365 -135.42 89.81 -66.65
CA GLU A 365 -134.09 89.58 -66.01
C GLU A 365 -134.03 88.52 -64.88
N GLU A 366 -135.15 87.93 -64.44
CA GLU A 366 -135.27 87.55 -63.02
C GLU A 366 -134.88 86.13 -62.56
N ARG A 367 -134.97 85.07 -63.39
CA ARG A 367 -135.25 83.70 -62.86
C ARG A 367 -134.09 82.73 -62.50
N ARG A 368 -132.91 83.28 -62.19
CA ARG A 368 -131.98 82.93 -61.07
C ARG A 368 -131.67 81.49 -60.58
N LEU A 369 -132.63 80.56 -60.46
CA LEU A 369 -132.54 79.31 -59.69
C LEU A 369 -132.38 78.08 -60.64
N GLU A 370 -131.77 76.96 -60.28
CA GLU A 370 -131.68 76.27 -58.98
C GLU A 370 -130.32 75.55 -58.71
N GLU A 371 -129.95 75.45 -57.43
CA GLU A 371 -129.38 74.27 -56.74
C GLU A 371 -128.21 73.44 -57.37
N GLN A 372 -126.94 73.71 -57.07
CA GLN A 372 -126.22 73.36 -55.82
C GLN A 372 -126.20 71.87 -55.35
N ARG A 373 -126.92 70.92 -55.95
CA ARG A 373 -127.20 69.62 -55.30
C ARG A 373 -126.08 68.54 -55.39
N ARG A 374 -125.13 68.65 -54.45
CA ARG A 374 -124.33 67.57 -53.82
C ARG A 374 -123.30 66.85 -54.72
N LEU A 375 -122.11 66.44 -54.26
CA LEU A 375 -121.58 66.22 -52.90
C LEU A 375 -122.15 64.96 -52.19
N GLU A 376 -122.18 63.84 -52.91
CA GLU A 376 -122.14 62.49 -52.33
C GLU A 376 -120.87 61.80 -52.88
N LEU A 377 -119.83 61.60 -52.05
CA LEU A 377 -119.67 60.51 -51.07
C LEU A 377 -119.62 59.14 -51.76
N LEU A 378 -118.82 58.15 -51.38
CA LEU A 378 -117.75 57.91 -50.40
C LEU A 378 -117.63 56.37 -50.38
N ARG A 379 -116.46 55.80 -50.08
CA ARG A 379 -116.23 54.34 -49.88
C ARG A 379 -116.08 53.51 -51.18
N GLN A 380 -115.48 52.34 -50.98
CA GLN A 380 -115.33 51.17 -51.86
C GLN A 380 -114.20 51.26 -52.94
N GLU A 381 -113.11 50.47 -52.85
CA GLU A 381 -112.66 49.58 -51.76
C GLU A 381 -111.14 49.26 -51.80
N SER A 382 -110.62 48.79 -50.65
CA SER A 382 -109.23 48.39 -50.25
C SER A 382 -108.35 47.57 -51.24
N ALA A 383 -107.00 47.52 -51.21
CA ALA A 383 -105.95 47.56 -50.15
C ALA A 383 -105.78 46.24 -49.34
N LEU A 384 -104.62 45.77 -48.83
CA LEU A 384 -103.21 46.23 -48.81
C LEU A 384 -102.24 44.98 -48.75
N VAL A 385 -101.18 44.98 -47.90
CA VAL A 385 -100.40 43.80 -47.38
C VAL A 385 -99.42 43.11 -48.36
N ILE A 386 -98.11 42.88 -48.11
CA ILE A 386 -97.07 43.29 -47.11
C ILE A 386 -95.71 43.22 -47.88
N GLN A 387 -94.65 44.02 -47.74
CA GLN A 387 -94.19 45.07 -46.80
C GLN A 387 -93.17 44.65 -45.69
N THR A 388 -91.88 44.59 -46.07
CA THR A 388 -90.64 44.83 -45.26
C THR A 388 -90.45 44.18 -43.87
N HIS A 389 -89.44 43.31 -43.71
CA HIS A 389 -88.69 42.97 -42.47
C HIS A 389 -87.46 42.09 -42.86
N VAL A 390 -86.23 42.14 -42.31
CA VAL A 390 -85.56 43.03 -41.33
C VAL A 390 -84.14 43.36 -41.83
N ARG A 391 -83.69 44.61 -41.62
CA ARG A 391 -82.32 45.09 -41.88
C ARG A 391 -81.59 45.25 -40.53
N GLY A 392 -80.92 44.21 -40.01
CA GLY A 392 -80.35 44.33 -38.64
C GLY A 392 -79.49 43.23 -38.00
N TYR A 393 -79.04 42.16 -38.68
CA TYR A 393 -78.38 41.03 -37.97
C TYR A 393 -76.83 40.99 -38.03
N PHE A 394 -76.18 41.49 -39.08
CA PHE A 394 -74.75 41.24 -39.33
C PHE A 394 -73.74 42.07 -38.51
N ALA A 395 -74.20 42.96 -37.61
CA ALA A 395 -73.32 43.91 -36.91
C ALA A 395 -72.81 43.44 -35.53
N ARG A 396 -72.95 42.16 -35.16
CA ARG A 396 -72.69 41.67 -33.78
C ARG A 396 -71.80 40.44 -33.62
N CYS A 397 -71.12 39.95 -34.67
CA CYS A 397 -70.39 38.68 -34.62
C CYS A 397 -68.85 38.76 -34.71
N VAL A 398 -68.23 39.95 -34.60
CA VAL A 398 -66.79 40.14 -34.92
C VAL A 398 -65.91 40.50 -33.71
N PHE A 399 -66.49 40.74 -32.52
CA PHE A 399 -65.74 41.20 -31.33
C PHE A 399 -65.63 40.18 -30.18
N ALA A 400 -66.16 38.96 -30.33
CA ALA A 400 -66.06 37.92 -29.30
C ALA A 400 -64.83 37.01 -29.45
N GLU A 401 -64.49 36.64 -30.70
CA GLU A 401 -63.50 35.60 -30.99
C GLU A 401 -62.06 36.05 -30.66
N MET A 402 -61.71 37.31 -30.96
CA MET A 402 -60.35 37.84 -30.76
C MET A 402 -59.87 37.93 -29.30
N VAL A 403 -60.79 37.88 -28.32
CA VAL A 403 -60.41 37.93 -26.89
C VAL A 403 -60.02 36.53 -26.39
N GLN A 404 -60.76 35.50 -26.80
CA GLN A 404 -60.51 34.12 -26.35
C GLN A 404 -59.21 33.54 -26.92
N GLU A 405 -58.86 33.85 -28.17
CA GLU A 405 -57.60 33.42 -28.77
C GLU A 405 -56.35 34.02 -28.08
N ALA A 406 -56.48 35.20 -27.46
CA ALA A 406 -55.38 35.84 -26.73
C ALA A 406 -55.14 35.18 -25.37
N GLU A 407 -56.19 34.90 -24.60
CA GLU A 407 -56.10 34.24 -23.29
C GLU A 407 -55.59 32.79 -23.41
N GLU A 408 -55.97 32.06 -24.46
CA GLU A 408 -55.43 30.71 -24.70
C GLU A 408 -53.92 30.72 -25.02
N GLN A 409 -53.41 31.73 -25.73
CA GLN A 409 -51.98 31.80 -26.07
C GLN A 409 -51.10 32.08 -24.85
N GLU A 410 -51.55 32.90 -23.90
CA GLU A 410 -50.82 33.07 -22.63
C GLU A 410 -50.83 31.79 -21.79
N ARG A 411 -51.97 31.09 -21.72
CA ARG A 411 -52.07 29.87 -20.91
C ARG A 411 -51.13 28.78 -21.42
N ARG A 412 -51.09 28.55 -22.74
CA ARG A 412 -50.17 27.57 -23.36
C ARG A 412 -48.69 27.91 -23.11
N ARG A 413 -48.30 29.19 -23.10
CA ARG A 413 -46.91 29.58 -22.77
C ARG A 413 -46.54 29.23 -21.33
N ARG A 414 -47.43 29.46 -20.37
CA ARG A 414 -47.20 29.12 -18.95
C ARG A 414 -47.13 27.60 -18.76
N GLU A 415 -48.04 26.86 -19.43
CA GLU A 415 -48.02 25.39 -19.48
C GLU A 415 -46.68 24.85 -20.04
N GLU A 416 -46.18 25.41 -21.14
CA GLU A 416 -44.86 25.08 -21.71
C GLU A 416 -43.67 25.45 -20.80
N GLU A 417 -43.73 26.58 -20.08
CA GLU A 417 -42.67 27.00 -19.16
C GLU A 417 -42.58 26.10 -17.92
N GLU A 418 -43.70 25.70 -17.33
CA GLU A 418 -43.73 24.72 -16.25
C GLU A 418 -43.25 23.32 -16.70
N GLU A 419 -43.58 22.90 -17.93
CA GLU A 419 -43.09 21.61 -18.46
C GLU A 419 -41.55 21.64 -18.67
N ARG A 420 -41.02 22.76 -19.18
CA ARG A 420 -39.57 22.96 -19.31
C ARG A 420 -38.86 22.95 -17.95
N GLU A 421 -39.44 23.55 -16.92
CA GLU A 421 -38.86 23.48 -15.56
C GLU A 421 -38.95 22.07 -14.97
N ARG A 422 -40.09 21.38 -15.09
CA ARG A 422 -40.23 19.98 -14.66
C ARG A 422 -39.18 19.07 -15.33
N ILE A 423 -38.97 19.19 -16.64
CA ILE A 423 -37.94 18.45 -17.39
C ILE A 423 -36.52 18.81 -16.90
N ARG A 424 -36.26 20.08 -16.56
CA ARG A 424 -34.97 20.50 -15.99
C ARG A 424 -34.74 19.90 -14.60
N LEU A 425 -35.71 19.99 -13.70
CA LEU A 425 -35.62 19.46 -12.34
C LEU A 425 -35.46 17.93 -12.34
N GLN A 426 -36.13 17.24 -13.27
CA GLN A 426 -35.94 15.79 -13.48
C GLN A 426 -34.48 15.48 -13.87
N ARG A 427 -33.90 16.19 -14.85
CA ARG A 427 -32.50 16.00 -15.24
C ARG A 427 -31.51 16.31 -14.11
N GLU A 428 -31.74 17.39 -13.36
CA GLU A 428 -30.92 17.72 -12.18
C GLU A 428 -31.04 16.67 -11.06
N HIS A 429 -32.15 15.93 -10.98
CA HIS A 429 -32.31 14.79 -10.07
C HIS A 429 -31.56 13.55 -10.60
N ASP A 430 -31.79 13.18 -11.85
CA ASP A 430 -31.19 11.99 -12.49
C ASP A 430 -29.65 12.09 -12.54
N GLU A 431 -29.09 13.27 -12.77
CA GLU A 431 -27.64 13.53 -12.67
C GLU A 431 -27.09 13.33 -11.25
N ARG A 432 -27.87 13.68 -10.20
CA ARG A 432 -27.47 13.49 -8.80
C ARG A 432 -27.54 12.02 -8.38
N GLU A 433 -28.52 11.26 -8.87
CA GLU A 433 -28.60 9.81 -8.70
C GLU A 433 -27.42 9.10 -9.39
N ALA A 434 -27.14 9.44 -10.66
CA ALA A 434 -26.01 8.89 -11.41
C ALA A 434 -24.66 9.14 -10.69
N GLN A 435 -24.46 10.34 -10.14
CA GLN A 435 -23.27 10.67 -9.34
C GLN A 435 -23.21 9.88 -8.02
N ARG A 436 -24.34 9.65 -7.34
CA ARG A 436 -24.40 8.80 -6.13
C ARG A 436 -24.04 7.35 -6.44
N LEU A 437 -24.62 6.77 -7.49
CA LEU A 437 -24.35 5.38 -7.90
C LEU A 437 -22.88 5.19 -8.27
N ALA A 438 -22.31 6.07 -9.10
CA ALA A 438 -20.89 6.04 -9.46
C ALA A 438 -19.96 6.20 -8.23
N ALA A 439 -20.33 7.03 -7.25
CA ALA A 439 -19.59 7.16 -6.00
C ALA A 439 -19.65 5.89 -5.15
N GLU A 440 -20.80 5.19 -5.11
CA GLU A 440 -20.94 3.95 -4.36
C GLU A 440 -20.17 2.80 -5.03
N GLU A 441 -20.21 2.68 -6.36
CA GLU A 441 -19.41 1.70 -7.10
C GLU A 441 -17.90 1.91 -6.90
N ALA A 442 -17.44 3.17 -6.97
CA ALA A 442 -16.05 3.51 -6.67
C ALA A 442 -15.67 3.21 -5.21
N ALA A 443 -16.61 3.27 -4.25
CA ALA A 443 -16.39 2.85 -2.87
C ALA A 443 -16.34 1.32 -2.73
N ARG A 444 -17.20 0.58 -3.43
CA ARG A 444 -17.20 -0.89 -3.51
C ARG A 444 -15.90 -1.41 -4.13
N GLU A 445 -15.41 -0.81 -5.20
CA GLU A 445 -14.12 -1.19 -5.82
C GLU A 445 -12.94 -0.93 -4.88
N LYS A 446 -12.88 0.26 -4.23
CA LYS A 446 -11.85 0.57 -3.22
C LYS A 446 -11.82 -0.45 -2.08
N LYS A 447 -12.99 -0.93 -1.61
CA LYS A 447 -13.08 -2.02 -0.61
C LYS A 447 -12.47 -3.32 -1.15
N ARG A 448 -12.82 -3.75 -2.37
CA ARG A 448 -12.25 -4.97 -3.01
C ARG A 448 -10.74 -4.89 -3.15
N LEU A 449 -10.20 -3.76 -3.60
CA LEU A 449 -8.75 -3.53 -3.72
C LEU A 449 -8.04 -3.51 -2.35
N ALA A 450 -8.69 -3.01 -1.30
CA ALA A 450 -8.15 -3.06 0.06
C ALA A 450 -8.11 -4.50 0.62
N GLU A 451 -9.15 -5.31 0.38
CA GLU A 451 -9.16 -6.73 0.74
C GLU A 451 -8.12 -7.54 -0.05
N GLU A 452 -7.96 -7.29 -1.35
CA GLU A 452 -6.97 -7.97 -2.16
C GLU A 452 -5.55 -7.66 -1.67
N ARG A 453 -5.28 -6.41 -1.27
CA ARG A 453 -4.03 -6.02 -0.58
C ARG A 453 -3.84 -6.76 0.75
N LYS A 454 -4.89 -6.87 1.59
CA LYS A 454 -4.85 -7.67 2.84
C LYS A 454 -4.51 -9.15 2.55
N ARG A 455 -5.20 -9.79 1.58
CA ARG A 455 -4.95 -11.19 1.17
C ARG A 455 -3.51 -11.37 0.66
N LYS A 456 -3.00 -10.46 -0.17
CA LYS A 456 -1.61 -10.47 -0.65
C LYS A 456 -0.58 -10.32 0.49
N ALA A 457 -0.87 -9.46 1.48
CA ALA A 457 -0.03 -9.31 2.67
C ALA A 457 0.02 -10.57 3.56
N ILE A 458 -1.14 -11.21 3.79
CA ILE A 458 -1.24 -12.47 4.54
C ILE A 458 -0.49 -13.60 3.82
N ALA A 459 -0.65 -13.72 2.49
CA ALA A 459 0.10 -14.70 1.69
C ALA A 459 1.62 -14.46 1.73
N MET A 460 2.08 -13.21 1.76
CA MET A 460 3.49 -12.86 1.93
C MET A 460 4.01 -13.20 3.33
N ARG A 461 3.21 -13.01 4.38
CA ARG A 461 3.54 -13.39 5.76
C ARG A 461 3.69 -14.91 5.89
N LEU A 462 2.70 -15.68 5.41
CA LEU A 462 2.74 -17.14 5.40
C LEU A 462 3.91 -17.70 4.59
N ARG A 463 4.30 -17.05 3.48
CA ARG A 463 5.51 -17.42 2.71
C ARG A 463 6.80 -17.18 3.50
N ARG A 464 6.90 -16.09 4.26
CA ARG A 464 8.05 -15.81 5.15
C ARG A 464 8.13 -16.84 6.28
N GLU A 465 7.01 -17.15 6.92
CA GLU A 465 6.93 -18.14 8.00
C GLU A 465 7.30 -19.56 7.49
N LYS A 466 6.81 -19.97 6.32
CA LYS A 466 7.23 -21.23 5.66
C LYS A 466 8.70 -21.25 5.25
N ALA A 467 9.30 -20.11 4.89
CA ALA A 467 10.73 -20.02 4.63
C ALA A 467 11.58 -20.16 5.91
N VAL A 468 11.14 -19.54 7.01
CA VAL A 468 11.79 -19.65 8.33
C VAL A 468 11.74 -21.08 8.87
N THR A 469 10.58 -21.75 8.82
CA THR A 469 10.46 -23.14 9.29
C THR A 469 11.26 -24.12 8.42
N ASN A 470 11.33 -23.92 7.10
CA ASN A 470 12.22 -24.69 6.24
C ASN A 470 13.71 -24.46 6.55
N MET A 471 14.13 -23.22 6.85
CA MET A 471 15.50 -22.95 7.30
C MET A 471 15.80 -23.61 8.67
N GLN A 472 14.88 -23.53 9.63
CA GLN A 472 15.01 -24.21 10.93
C GLN A 472 15.10 -25.75 10.77
N ARG A 473 14.29 -26.34 9.89
CA ARG A 473 14.33 -27.77 9.54
C ARG A 473 15.66 -28.15 8.87
N LEU A 474 16.20 -27.31 7.99
CA LEU A 474 17.52 -27.49 7.37
C LEU A 474 18.67 -27.40 8.38
N VAL A 475 18.59 -26.47 9.35
CA VAL A 475 19.61 -26.32 10.41
C VAL A 475 19.57 -27.50 11.38
N ARG A 476 18.40 -27.86 11.92
CA ARG A 476 18.23 -29.07 12.77
C ARG A 476 18.68 -30.33 12.02
N GLY A 477 18.28 -30.46 10.75
CA GLY A 477 18.70 -31.56 9.88
C GLY A 477 20.18 -31.54 9.47
N ARG A 478 20.93 -30.45 9.67
CA ARG A 478 22.40 -30.43 9.55
C ARG A 478 23.08 -30.81 10.87
N LEU A 479 22.53 -30.37 12.01
CA LEU A 479 23.04 -30.73 13.33
C LEU A 479 22.90 -32.24 13.59
N ALA A 480 21.70 -32.80 13.37
CA ALA A 480 21.45 -34.23 13.49
C ALA A 480 22.34 -35.07 12.55
N ARG A 481 22.61 -34.59 11.32
CA ARG A 481 23.54 -35.29 10.39
C ARG A 481 25.00 -35.23 10.84
N LYS A 482 25.43 -34.19 11.57
CA LYS A 482 26.75 -34.19 12.23
C LYS A 482 26.81 -35.19 13.38
N GLN A 483 25.81 -35.19 14.26
CA GLN A 483 25.74 -36.12 15.39
C GLN A 483 25.69 -37.59 14.93
N VAL A 484 24.92 -37.89 13.88
CA VAL A 484 24.88 -39.23 13.27
C VAL A 484 26.19 -39.59 12.55
N ALA A 485 26.90 -38.63 11.95
CA ALA A 485 28.23 -38.89 11.39
C ALA A 485 29.24 -39.23 12.49
N GLN A 486 29.26 -38.46 13.59
CA GLN A 486 30.13 -38.70 14.74
C GLN A 486 29.84 -40.08 15.37
N MET A 487 28.58 -40.42 15.64
CA MET A 487 28.22 -41.75 16.15
C MET A 487 28.59 -42.88 15.19
N LYS A 488 28.47 -42.69 13.86
CA LYS A 488 28.93 -43.70 12.88
C LYS A 488 30.43 -43.89 12.89
N GLU A 489 31.19 -42.83 13.12
CA GLU A 489 32.66 -42.86 13.16
C GLU A 489 33.17 -43.46 14.49
N GLU A 490 32.44 -43.26 15.60
CA GLU A 490 32.64 -43.97 16.87
C GLU A 490 32.28 -45.46 16.77
N ILE A 491 31.18 -45.82 16.10
CA ILE A 491 30.81 -47.21 15.82
C ILE A 491 31.90 -47.89 14.99
N ARG A 492 32.36 -47.25 13.88
CA ARG A 492 33.40 -47.83 13.02
C ARG A 492 34.72 -48.07 13.76
N ARG A 493 35.10 -47.19 14.69
CA ARG A 493 36.26 -47.41 15.57
C ARG A 493 36.08 -48.61 16.48
N LYS A 494 34.88 -48.82 17.05
CA LYS A 494 34.59 -50.01 17.87
C LYS A 494 34.54 -51.29 17.04
N GLU A 495 34.06 -51.23 15.79
CA GLU A 495 34.14 -52.34 14.84
C GLU A 495 35.60 -52.68 14.47
N GLU A 496 36.47 -51.66 14.33
CA GLU A 496 37.91 -51.82 14.14
C GLU A 496 38.62 -52.41 15.40
N GLU A 497 38.30 -51.93 16.60
CA GLU A 497 38.80 -52.46 17.89
C GLU A 497 38.34 -53.91 18.13
N ILE A 498 37.10 -54.27 17.79
CA ILE A 498 36.59 -55.64 17.92
C ILE A 498 37.33 -56.56 16.93
N ARG A 499 37.51 -56.15 15.67
CA ARG A 499 38.29 -56.92 14.70
C ARG A 499 39.73 -57.15 15.13
N GLN A 500 40.38 -56.15 15.72
CA GLN A 500 41.75 -56.32 16.24
C GLN A 500 41.79 -57.40 17.33
N LYS A 501 40.81 -57.41 18.25
CA LYS A 501 40.70 -58.46 19.27
C LYS A 501 40.34 -59.84 18.72
N GLU A 502 39.52 -59.91 17.66
CA GLU A 502 39.26 -61.17 16.94
C GLU A 502 40.51 -61.69 16.21
N GLU A 503 41.34 -60.82 15.64
CA GLU A 503 42.62 -61.21 15.03
C GLU A 503 43.66 -61.62 16.08
N GLU A 504 43.71 -60.94 17.23
CA GLU A 504 44.57 -61.31 18.36
C GLU A 504 44.16 -62.67 18.93
N ALA A 505 42.87 -62.89 19.20
CA ALA A 505 42.36 -64.19 19.66
C ALA A 505 42.65 -65.33 18.67
N ARG A 506 42.50 -65.09 17.36
CA ARG A 506 42.89 -66.07 16.33
C ARG A 506 44.39 -66.38 16.34
N ARG A 507 45.26 -65.37 16.55
CA ARG A 507 46.71 -65.58 16.69
C ARG A 507 47.05 -66.35 17.96
N GLU A 508 46.30 -66.17 19.04
CA GLU A 508 46.42 -66.97 20.26
C GLU A 508 45.93 -68.42 20.05
N GLU A 509 44.85 -68.64 19.31
CA GLU A 509 44.40 -69.99 18.89
C GLU A 509 45.42 -70.68 17.96
N GLU A 510 45.98 -69.97 16.98
CA GLU A 510 47.04 -70.50 16.10
C GLU A 510 48.34 -70.80 16.86
N ALA A 511 48.69 -69.98 17.85
CA ALA A 511 49.80 -70.23 18.78
C ALA A 511 49.52 -71.42 19.71
N ALA A 512 48.27 -71.62 20.15
CA ALA A 512 47.85 -72.80 20.91
C ALA A 512 47.87 -74.07 20.04
N ALA A 513 47.44 -73.98 18.77
CA ALA A 513 47.47 -75.08 17.83
C ALA A 513 48.90 -75.53 17.48
N THR A 514 49.83 -74.57 17.29
CA THR A 514 51.26 -74.89 17.10
C THR A 514 51.92 -75.43 18.38
N ARG A 515 51.48 -75.00 19.57
CA ARG A 515 51.87 -75.65 20.85
C ARG A 515 51.36 -77.09 20.93
N LEU A 516 50.14 -77.38 20.46
CA LEU A 516 49.62 -78.75 20.36
C LEU A 516 50.42 -79.62 19.38
N GLN A 517 50.86 -79.07 18.24
CA GLN A 517 51.66 -79.81 17.24
C GLN A 517 53.04 -80.30 17.76
N SER A 518 53.51 -79.79 18.89
CA SER A 518 54.73 -80.28 19.56
C SER A 518 54.54 -81.56 20.38
N ILE A 519 53.30 -82.01 20.63
CA ILE A 519 52.99 -83.17 21.47
C ILE A 519 52.64 -84.40 20.62
N GLN A 520 53.65 -85.26 20.46
CA GLN A 520 53.60 -86.69 20.14
C GLN A 520 53.08 -87.15 18.75
N ARG A 521 53.92 -87.94 18.08
CA ARG A 521 53.54 -88.85 16.99
C ARG A 521 52.96 -90.15 17.57
N GLY A 522 51.84 -90.64 17.04
CA GLY A 522 51.59 -92.09 16.97
C GLY A 522 50.20 -92.63 17.40
N ARG A 523 49.55 -93.35 16.48
CA ARG A 523 48.58 -94.44 16.73
C ARG A 523 47.41 -94.23 17.71
N LEU A 524 46.55 -93.22 17.48
CA LEU A 524 45.14 -93.29 17.93
C LEU A 524 44.11 -92.64 16.97
N ALA A 525 44.56 -92.29 15.77
CA ALA A 525 43.88 -91.48 14.76
C ALA A 525 42.70 -92.15 14.00
N ARG A 526 41.86 -92.96 14.67
CA ARG A 526 40.56 -93.42 14.12
C ARG A 526 39.42 -93.38 15.15
N GLN A 527 39.63 -93.81 16.39
CA GLN A 527 38.62 -93.66 17.46
C GLN A 527 38.50 -92.20 17.93
N GLN A 528 39.61 -91.47 18.04
CA GLN A 528 39.57 -90.06 18.43
C GLN A 528 38.87 -89.15 17.40
N PHE A 529 38.73 -89.57 16.13
CA PHE A 529 38.04 -88.75 15.12
C PHE A 529 36.51 -88.79 15.22
N SER A 530 35.91 -89.82 15.85
CA SER A 530 34.48 -89.79 16.16
C SER A 530 34.22 -88.99 17.43
N THR A 531 34.99 -89.21 18.51
CA THR A 531 34.84 -88.41 19.75
C THR A 531 35.11 -86.93 19.48
N PHE A 532 36.16 -86.56 18.75
CA PHE A 532 36.45 -85.16 18.45
C PHE A 532 35.42 -84.53 17.48
N ARG A 533 34.69 -85.32 16.68
CA ARG A 533 33.52 -84.81 15.92
C ARG A 533 32.30 -84.61 16.81
N ILE A 534 32.08 -85.46 17.80
CA ILE A 534 30.99 -85.33 18.78
C ILE A 534 31.29 -84.14 19.70
N GLU A 535 32.45 -84.10 20.36
CA GLU A 535 32.88 -82.97 21.18
C GLU A 535 32.93 -81.66 20.41
N LYS A 536 33.27 -81.66 19.11
CA LYS A 536 33.21 -80.45 18.30
C LYS A 536 31.75 -80.04 18.03
N ALA A 537 30.85 -80.96 17.70
CA ALA A 537 29.43 -80.64 17.54
C ALA A 537 28.83 -80.13 18.87
N GLU A 538 29.19 -80.74 20.00
CA GLU A 538 28.77 -80.31 21.34
C GLU A 538 29.30 -78.91 21.67
N ARG A 539 30.58 -78.61 21.42
CA ARG A 539 31.14 -77.24 21.56
C ARG A 539 30.52 -76.24 20.59
N ASP A 540 30.29 -76.62 19.33
CA ASP A 540 29.63 -75.75 18.35
C ASP A 540 28.17 -75.46 18.77
N ASP A 541 27.45 -76.44 19.35
CA ASP A 541 26.10 -76.30 19.94
C ASP A 541 26.09 -75.53 21.27
N GLU A 542 27.13 -75.61 22.09
CA GLU A 542 27.32 -74.77 23.28
C GLU A 542 27.60 -73.31 22.89
N ILE A 543 28.46 -73.09 21.89
CA ILE A 543 28.73 -71.76 21.32
C ILE A 543 27.46 -71.20 20.67
N ALA A 544 26.65 -72.02 19.99
CA ALA A 544 25.36 -71.62 19.44
C ALA A 544 24.35 -71.23 20.54
N ARG A 545 24.30 -71.99 21.64
CA ARG A 545 23.47 -71.66 22.82
C ARG A 545 23.92 -70.37 23.50
N ALA A 546 25.21 -70.23 23.81
CA ALA A 546 25.77 -69.02 24.41
C ALA A 546 25.57 -67.77 23.54
N ARG A 547 25.70 -67.88 22.21
CA ARG A 547 25.37 -66.79 21.28
C ARG A 547 23.88 -66.45 21.30
N LYS A 548 22.99 -67.45 21.32
CA LYS A 548 21.55 -67.22 21.43
C LYS A 548 21.17 -66.53 22.74
N GLU A 549 21.78 -66.92 23.85
CA GLU A 549 21.59 -66.28 25.15
C GLU A 549 22.08 -64.83 25.15
N GLN A 550 23.24 -64.55 24.54
CA GLN A 550 23.71 -63.17 24.33
C GLN A 550 22.80 -62.35 23.41
N ASP A 551 22.30 -62.92 22.30
CA ASP A 551 21.36 -62.25 21.41
C ASP A 551 20.01 -61.96 22.11
N GLU A 552 19.53 -62.87 22.95
CA GLU A 552 18.35 -62.66 23.80
C GLU A 552 18.59 -61.61 24.89
N GLU A 553 19.76 -61.58 25.52
CA GLU A 553 20.13 -60.55 26.51
C GLU A 553 20.26 -59.16 25.85
N ILE A 554 20.90 -59.09 24.68
CA ILE A 554 20.98 -57.87 23.85
C ILE A 554 19.58 -57.44 23.40
N ALA A 555 18.66 -58.36 23.09
CA ALA A 555 17.27 -58.04 22.76
C ALA A 555 16.51 -57.47 23.97
N ARG A 556 16.68 -58.05 25.17
CA ARG A 556 16.11 -57.53 26.43
C ARG A 556 16.64 -56.12 26.73
N ALA A 557 17.96 -55.93 26.71
CA ALA A 557 18.60 -54.64 26.95
C ALA A 557 18.25 -53.56 25.90
N ARG A 558 17.96 -53.96 24.65
CA ARG A 558 17.40 -53.04 23.63
C ARG A 558 15.96 -52.64 23.98
N LYS A 559 15.10 -53.60 24.33
CA LYS A 559 13.70 -53.34 24.70
C LYS A 559 13.61 -52.44 25.92
N GLU A 560 14.40 -52.70 26.97
CA GLU A 560 14.47 -51.85 28.17
C GLU A 560 14.88 -50.41 27.83
N ARG A 561 15.87 -50.21 26.95
CA ARG A 561 16.26 -48.88 26.47
C ARG A 561 15.19 -48.20 25.60
N GLU A 562 14.43 -48.95 24.82
CA GLU A 562 13.30 -48.39 24.06
C GLU A 562 12.14 -47.99 24.99
N GLU A 563 11.90 -48.75 26.07
CA GLU A 563 10.95 -48.40 27.13
C GLU A 563 11.43 -47.20 27.97
N GLU A 564 12.73 -47.06 28.22
CA GLU A 564 13.32 -45.90 28.89
C GLU A 564 13.25 -44.64 28.01
N ILE A 565 13.57 -44.76 26.70
CA ILE A 565 13.45 -43.68 25.72
C ILE A 565 11.99 -43.25 25.52
N THR A 566 11.02 -44.15 25.63
CA THR A 566 9.59 -43.79 25.56
C THR A 566 9.10 -43.15 26.85
N ARG A 567 9.51 -43.62 28.03
CA ARG A 567 9.25 -42.94 29.32
C ARG A 567 9.79 -41.50 29.32
N ALA A 568 11.07 -41.31 28.97
CA ALA A 568 11.70 -39.99 28.90
C ALA A 568 11.05 -39.05 27.87
N ARG A 569 10.41 -39.57 26.82
CA ARG A 569 9.61 -38.75 25.88
C ARG A 569 8.27 -38.34 26.48
N MET A 570 7.57 -39.24 27.17
CA MET A 570 6.33 -38.92 27.86
C MET A 570 6.55 -37.83 28.93
N GLU A 571 7.62 -37.94 29.71
CA GLU A 571 8.02 -36.93 30.70
C GLU A 571 8.29 -35.56 30.05
N GLN A 572 9.00 -35.54 28.91
CA GLN A 572 9.24 -34.30 28.16
C GLN A 572 7.95 -33.71 27.55
N ASP A 573 7.05 -34.54 27.02
CA ASP A 573 5.76 -34.05 26.49
C ASP A 573 4.83 -33.54 27.62
N GLU A 574 4.88 -34.12 28.82
CA GLU A 574 4.20 -33.57 30.01
C GLU A 574 4.84 -32.26 30.50
N GLU A 575 6.17 -32.14 30.51
CA GLU A 575 6.85 -30.88 30.84
C GLU A 575 6.47 -29.78 29.84
N ILE A 576 6.47 -30.12 28.54
CA ILE A 576 6.01 -29.23 27.47
C ILE A 576 4.51 -28.87 27.64
N ALA A 577 3.67 -29.77 28.15
CA ALA A 577 2.27 -29.46 28.48
C ALA A 577 2.17 -28.47 29.64
N ARG A 578 2.86 -28.72 30.75
CA ARG A 578 2.92 -27.82 31.93
C ARG A 578 3.41 -26.42 31.54
N VAL A 579 4.50 -26.33 30.78
CA VAL A 579 5.05 -25.06 30.29
C VAL A 579 4.09 -24.33 29.34
N ARG A 580 3.29 -25.05 28.53
CA ARG A 580 2.26 -24.43 27.67
C ARG A 580 1.11 -23.84 28.50
N GLU A 581 0.67 -24.53 29.55
CA GLU A 581 -0.40 -24.06 30.44
C GLU A 581 0.05 -22.82 31.24
N GLU A 582 1.27 -22.84 31.79
CA GLU A 582 1.86 -21.66 32.43
C GLU A 582 2.00 -20.49 31.45
N ASN A 583 2.43 -20.73 30.21
CA ASN A 583 2.46 -19.71 29.15
C ASN A 583 1.07 -19.16 28.79
N MET A 584 -0.02 -19.91 29.01
CA MET A 584 -1.39 -19.40 28.82
C MET A 584 -1.83 -18.58 30.04
N ARG A 585 -1.48 -18.99 31.26
CA ARG A 585 -1.73 -18.23 32.50
C ARG A 585 -1.01 -16.87 32.48
N LEU A 586 0.28 -16.86 32.14
CA LEU A 586 1.07 -15.63 32.03
C LEU A 586 0.53 -14.68 30.94
N LYS A 587 0.01 -15.19 29.81
CA LYS A 587 -0.65 -14.37 28.79
C LYS A 587 -1.96 -13.75 29.30
N LYS A 588 -2.74 -14.47 30.11
CA LYS A 588 -3.96 -13.94 30.72
C LYS A 588 -3.62 -12.80 31.69
N GLN A 589 -2.64 -13.02 32.57
CA GLN A 589 -2.14 -12.00 33.49
C GLN A 589 -1.56 -10.78 32.76
N LEU A 590 -0.85 -10.97 31.64
CA LEU A 590 -0.35 -9.88 30.81
C LEU A 590 -1.50 -9.07 30.17
N ALA A 591 -2.57 -9.72 29.73
CA ALA A 591 -3.76 -9.03 29.20
C ALA A 591 -4.53 -8.27 30.29
N GLU A 592 -4.62 -8.83 31.50
CA GLU A 592 -5.21 -8.17 32.68
C GLU A 592 -4.38 -6.93 33.08
N LEU A 593 -3.05 -7.05 33.12
CA LEU A 593 -2.13 -5.93 33.35
C LEU A 593 -2.20 -4.85 32.26
N GLN A 594 -2.33 -5.24 30.98
CA GLN A 594 -2.52 -4.29 29.88
C GLN A 594 -3.84 -3.52 30.00
N LYS A 595 -4.92 -4.17 30.43
CA LYS A 595 -6.21 -3.51 30.70
C LYS A 595 -6.09 -2.50 31.85
N THR A 596 -5.51 -2.90 32.98
CA THR A 596 -5.30 -1.97 34.11
C THR A 596 -4.36 -0.82 33.75
N ASN A 597 -3.38 -1.04 32.88
CA ASN A 597 -2.50 0.03 32.43
C ASN A 597 -3.23 1.03 31.51
N SER A 598 -4.12 0.59 30.61
CA SER A 598 -4.93 1.53 29.81
C SER A 598 -6.01 2.26 30.65
N GLU A 599 -6.46 1.64 31.74
CA GLU A 599 -7.34 2.29 32.73
C GLU A 599 -6.58 3.37 33.51
N LEU A 600 -5.34 3.09 33.95
CA LEU A 600 -4.47 4.08 34.59
C LEU A 600 -4.06 5.21 33.63
N GLU A 601 -3.78 4.92 32.35
CA GLU A 601 -3.51 5.94 31.34
C GLU A 601 -4.70 6.88 31.11
N ALA A 602 -5.94 6.38 31.22
CA ALA A 602 -7.15 7.21 31.17
C ALA A 602 -7.27 8.14 32.39
N VAL A 603 -7.08 7.61 33.61
CA VAL A 603 -7.10 8.41 34.86
C VAL A 603 -5.99 9.47 34.86
N VAL A 604 -4.81 9.15 34.33
CA VAL A 604 -3.71 10.13 34.17
C VAL A 604 -4.03 11.19 33.11
N ALA A 605 -4.83 10.87 32.09
CA ALA A 605 -5.31 11.87 31.12
C ALA A 605 -6.38 12.80 31.71
N GLU A 606 -7.28 12.26 32.54
CA GLU A 606 -8.31 13.01 33.28
C GLU A 606 -7.65 13.99 34.28
N TYR A 607 -6.76 13.50 35.15
CA TYR A 607 -6.03 14.34 36.10
C TYR A 607 -5.17 15.42 35.45
N ARG A 608 -4.67 15.18 34.22
CA ARG A 608 -3.98 16.22 33.41
C ARG A 608 -4.94 17.30 32.92
N CYS A 609 -6.16 16.92 32.52
CA CYS A 609 -7.21 17.86 32.14
C CYS A 609 -7.53 18.80 33.31
N ASP A 610 -7.77 18.24 34.50
CA ASP A 610 -8.05 19.01 35.72
C ASP A 610 -6.89 19.94 36.08
N CYS A 611 -5.65 19.44 36.02
CA CYS A 611 -4.45 20.24 36.21
C CYS A 611 -4.35 21.43 35.25
N ASP A 612 -4.76 21.27 33.99
CA ASP A 612 -4.73 22.34 32.99
C ASP A 612 -5.92 23.31 33.13
N VAL A 613 -7.09 22.84 33.61
CA VAL A 613 -8.22 23.70 34.03
C VAL A 613 -7.83 24.57 35.23
N VAL A 614 -7.17 24.01 36.24
CA VAL A 614 -6.69 24.77 37.42
C VAL A 614 -5.66 25.82 37.01
N LYS A 615 -4.71 25.49 36.11
CA LYS A 615 -3.77 26.48 35.53
C LYS A 615 -4.52 27.59 34.79
N ALA A 616 -5.51 27.26 33.97
CA ALA A 616 -6.31 28.25 33.26
C ALA A 616 -7.06 29.20 34.22
N SER A 617 -7.61 28.68 35.32
CA SER A 617 -8.26 29.48 36.36
C SER A 617 -7.28 30.42 37.09
N ASN A 618 -6.07 29.93 37.41
CA ASN A 618 -5.05 30.74 38.06
C ASN A 618 -4.52 31.85 37.14
N ASN A 619 -4.26 31.54 35.86
CA ASN A 619 -3.87 32.53 34.86
C ASN A 619 -4.96 33.61 34.66
N LEU A 620 -6.24 33.25 34.79
CA LEU A 620 -7.35 34.22 34.72
C LEU A 620 -7.32 35.18 35.92
N LYS A 621 -7.12 34.66 37.14
CA LYS A 621 -6.95 35.48 38.35
C LYS A 621 -5.73 36.39 38.29
N GLU A 622 -4.64 35.94 37.68
CA GLU A 622 -3.44 36.76 37.44
C GLU A 622 -3.74 37.93 36.47
N VAL A 623 -4.54 37.69 35.43
CA VAL A 623 -5.03 38.75 34.53
C VAL A 623 -5.96 39.73 35.26
N GLU A 624 -6.86 39.27 36.14
CA GLU A 624 -7.70 40.16 36.95
C GLU A 624 -6.88 41.00 37.96
N LEU A 625 -5.88 40.41 38.61
CA LEU A 625 -4.99 41.09 39.56
C LEU A 625 -4.13 42.15 38.83
N THR A 626 -3.56 41.80 37.68
CA THR A 626 -2.79 42.76 36.88
C THR A 626 -3.68 43.86 36.28
N GLN A 627 -4.95 43.59 35.94
CA GLN A 627 -5.90 44.65 35.58
C GLN A 627 -6.17 45.60 36.75
N LYS A 628 -6.43 45.10 37.96
CA LYS A 628 -6.65 45.91 39.18
C LYS A 628 -5.42 46.78 39.50
N LEU A 629 -4.22 46.21 39.45
CA LEU A 629 -2.96 46.95 39.59
C LEU A 629 -2.79 48.03 38.53
N ASN A 630 -3.16 47.78 37.27
CA ASN A 630 -3.07 48.78 36.20
C ASN A 630 -4.10 49.91 36.35
N VAL A 631 -5.25 49.68 37.01
CA VAL A 631 -6.20 50.75 37.37
C VAL A 631 -5.61 51.62 38.47
N GLN A 632 -5.17 51.02 39.59
CA GLN A 632 -4.52 51.75 40.69
C GLN A 632 -3.27 52.51 40.25
N ARG A 633 -2.49 51.95 39.32
CA ARG A 633 -1.32 52.62 38.74
C ARG A 633 -1.70 53.85 37.90
N LYS A 634 -2.84 53.83 37.21
CA LYS A 634 -3.38 55.01 36.50
C LYS A 634 -3.95 56.06 37.45
N GLU A 635 -4.61 55.65 38.53
CA GLU A 635 -5.08 56.55 39.59
C GLU A 635 -3.90 57.27 40.26
N LEU A 636 -2.80 56.55 40.51
CA LEU A 636 -1.54 57.16 40.98
C LEU A 636 -0.86 58.04 39.91
N GLU A 637 -0.90 57.68 38.63
CA GLU A 637 -0.35 58.52 37.55
C GLU A 637 -1.17 59.80 37.32
N THR A 638 -2.50 59.76 37.51
CA THR A 638 -3.37 60.95 37.46
C THR A 638 -3.17 61.84 38.68
N ALA A 639 -3.18 61.30 39.90
CA ALA A 639 -2.87 62.05 41.12
C ALA A 639 -1.45 62.67 41.10
N ARG A 640 -0.46 61.97 40.51
CA ARG A 640 0.88 62.51 40.28
C ARG A 640 0.89 63.60 39.20
N GLY A 641 0.04 63.48 38.17
CA GLY A 641 -0.16 64.52 37.17
C GLY A 641 -0.77 65.80 37.79
N GLU A 642 -1.79 65.65 38.62
CA GLU A 642 -2.41 66.74 39.40
C GLU A 642 -1.41 67.40 40.36
N TYR A 643 -0.61 66.60 41.09
CA TYR A 643 0.48 67.13 41.91
C TYR A 643 1.53 67.87 41.07
N SER A 644 1.87 67.36 39.88
CA SER A 644 2.81 68.03 38.97
C SER A 644 2.25 69.36 38.45
N THR A 645 0.96 69.44 38.10
CA THR A 645 0.34 70.71 37.68
C THR A 645 0.24 71.70 38.83
N LEU A 646 0.13 71.23 40.07
CA LEU A 646 0.19 72.05 41.28
C LEU A 646 1.62 72.60 41.52
N CYS A 647 2.66 71.77 41.32
CA CYS A 647 4.06 72.24 41.33
C CYS A 647 4.34 73.25 40.22
N ASP A 648 3.94 72.96 38.97
CA ASP A 648 4.04 73.87 37.83
C ASP A 648 3.38 75.23 38.09
N PHE A 649 2.27 75.24 38.82
CA PHE A 649 1.56 76.47 39.23
C PHE A 649 2.33 77.24 40.31
N LEU A 650 2.88 76.53 41.30
CA LEU A 650 3.75 77.11 42.34
C LEU A 650 5.05 77.68 41.74
N GLU A 651 5.71 76.99 40.82
CA GLU A 651 6.91 77.49 40.14
C GLU A 651 6.61 78.72 39.27
N LYS A 652 5.48 78.73 38.54
CA LYS A 652 5.05 79.90 37.75
C LYS A 652 4.67 81.11 38.61
N THR A 653 4.30 80.90 39.88
CA THR A 653 4.13 81.99 40.88
C THR A 653 5.42 82.31 41.66
N GLY A 654 6.47 81.48 41.55
CA GLY A 654 7.67 81.49 42.40
C GLY A 654 8.94 82.08 41.77
N SER A 655 8.84 83.07 40.87
CA SER A 655 10.01 83.62 40.16
C SER A 655 10.92 84.54 41.03
N SER A 656 11.64 83.98 42.02
CA SER A 656 12.81 84.65 42.61
C SER A 656 13.78 83.77 43.44
N ARG A 657 15.08 83.96 43.17
CA ARG A 657 16.28 83.72 44.02
C ARG A 657 16.83 82.29 44.25
N ARG A 658 18.04 82.04 43.68
CA ARG A 658 19.30 81.45 44.25
C ARG A 658 19.21 80.07 44.98
N ALA A 659 20.13 79.10 44.87
CA ALA A 659 21.60 79.15 44.72
C ALA A 659 22.21 77.72 44.59
N THR A 660 23.48 77.62 44.14
CA THR A 660 24.52 76.60 44.43
C THR A 660 24.25 75.08 44.24
N GLU A 661 24.70 74.54 43.10
CA GLU A 661 25.90 73.66 42.91
C GLU A 661 26.36 72.63 43.99
N PRO A 662 27.11 71.56 43.63
CA PRO A 662 27.14 70.76 42.37
C PRO A 662 27.41 69.22 42.56
N GLU A 663 27.59 68.49 41.44
CA GLU A 663 28.57 67.41 41.09
C GLU A 663 29.30 66.55 42.16
N ASP A 664 29.67 65.26 41.97
CA ASP A 664 29.39 64.21 40.95
C ASP A 664 29.98 62.82 41.43
N LEU A 665 30.12 61.82 40.53
CA LEU A 665 30.98 60.60 40.63
C LEU A 665 30.57 59.34 41.45
N ASN A 666 29.71 58.52 40.84
CA ASN A 666 29.97 57.15 40.34
C ASN A 666 31.14 56.24 40.91
N SER A 667 30.84 54.92 40.96
CA SER A 667 31.71 53.72 40.73
C SER A 667 32.29 52.83 41.87
N SER A 668 31.91 51.54 41.77
CA SER A 668 32.65 50.26 42.03
C SER A 668 33.06 49.76 43.44
N ASP A 669 32.41 48.63 43.80
CA ASP A 669 32.97 47.31 44.22
C ASP A 669 33.59 47.02 45.62
N ASN A 670 32.97 46.03 46.29
CA ASN A 670 33.52 45.05 47.26
C ASN A 670 34.12 45.57 48.60
N SER A 671 33.91 44.95 49.77
CA SER A 671 33.77 43.51 50.06
C SER A 671 33.23 43.21 51.49
N SER A 672 32.99 41.91 51.75
CA SER A 672 33.17 41.16 53.03
C SER A 672 32.22 41.37 54.23
N ASP A 673 31.89 40.23 54.85
CA ASP A 673 31.11 40.05 56.08
C ASP A 673 31.82 40.49 57.37
N THR A 674 31.04 40.84 58.41
CA THR A 674 31.23 40.47 59.84
C THR A 674 29.99 40.98 60.62
N SER A 675 29.21 40.19 61.36
CA SER A 675 29.46 39.29 62.50
C SER A 675 29.34 39.96 63.88
N SER A 676 28.18 39.77 64.53
CA SER A 676 28.00 39.63 65.99
C SER A 676 26.63 38.97 66.23
N ASN A 677 26.35 38.00 67.13
CA ASN A 677 26.98 37.32 68.27
C ASN A 677 26.20 37.56 69.58
N TYR A 678 26.23 36.59 70.51
CA TYR A 678 25.37 36.42 71.70
C TYR A 678 23.91 36.05 71.34
N GLY A 679 23.17 35.20 72.05
CA GLY A 679 23.34 34.55 73.37
C GLY A 679 22.03 34.73 74.18
N GLU A 680 21.49 33.80 74.99
CA GLU A 680 21.87 32.45 75.45
C GLU A 680 20.58 31.59 75.68
N GLU A 681 20.73 30.29 75.95
CA GLU A 681 20.04 29.41 76.96
C GLU A 681 18.54 29.66 77.36
N ASP A 682 17.65 28.67 77.61
CA ASP A 682 17.76 27.18 77.69
C ASP A 682 16.38 26.46 77.61
N SER A 683 16.34 25.14 77.87
CA SER A 683 15.19 24.30 78.33
C SER A 683 14.42 23.40 77.31
N GLU A 684 15.09 22.31 76.92
CA GLU A 684 14.64 20.90 76.84
C GLU A 684 13.25 20.38 76.34
N HIS A 685 13.32 19.19 75.71
CA HIS A 685 12.33 18.09 75.60
C HIS A 685 10.94 18.36 74.97
N TRP A 686 10.65 17.85 73.77
CA TRP A 686 10.68 16.41 73.42
C TRP A 686 11.31 16.10 72.05
N ARG A 687 11.83 14.88 71.88
CA ARG A 687 12.37 14.34 70.62
C ARG A 687 11.45 13.25 70.03
N GLU A 688 11.34 13.22 68.70
CA GLU A 688 11.10 11.98 67.94
C GLU A 688 12.26 11.75 66.94
N ASP A 689 13.39 11.30 67.46
CA ASP A 689 14.48 10.75 66.65
C ASP A 689 14.15 9.30 66.24
N ARG A 690 13.94 9.02 64.93
CA ARG A 690 14.21 7.67 64.39
C ARG A 690 14.64 7.65 62.92
N PRO A 691 15.72 6.92 62.55
CA PRO A 691 16.27 6.91 61.20
C PRO A 691 15.93 5.63 60.40
N THR A 692 16.09 5.68 59.06
CA THR A 692 16.17 4.47 58.23
C THR A 692 17.07 4.59 57.00
N VAL A 693 18.23 3.93 57.09
CA VAL A 693 19.01 3.18 56.07
C VAL A 693 19.08 3.60 54.58
N ASN A 694 20.33 3.78 54.13
CA ASN A 694 20.96 3.22 52.92
C ASN A 694 20.08 2.53 51.85
N SER A 695 20.18 2.98 50.58
CA SER A 695 21.04 2.36 49.55
C SER A 695 21.12 3.30 48.33
N LEU A 696 22.26 3.68 47.73
CA LEU A 696 23.32 2.87 47.10
C LEU A 696 22.79 1.92 45.99
N ALA A 697 22.68 2.43 44.76
CA ALA A 697 23.49 1.95 43.62
C ALA A 697 23.04 2.60 42.29
N ALA A 698 23.96 3.29 41.60
CA ALA A 698 23.78 3.68 40.20
C ALA A 698 24.55 2.72 39.29
N SER A 699 23.86 2.05 38.38
CA SER A 699 24.43 1.18 37.35
C SER A 699 23.38 0.81 36.31
N TYR A 700 23.61 0.61 35.01
CA TYR A 700 24.62 1.06 34.06
C TYR A 700 24.20 0.42 32.72
N TYR A 701 23.43 1.11 31.87
CA TYR A 701 23.32 0.75 30.44
C TYR A 701 22.78 1.91 29.60
N GLY A 702 23.57 2.37 28.62
CA GLY A 702 23.06 2.93 27.37
C GLY A 702 22.64 1.80 26.41
N ASP A 703 22.19 2.06 25.19
CA ASP A 703 22.09 3.33 24.47
C ASP A 703 20.82 3.33 23.62
N ASP A 704 20.17 4.48 23.42
CA ASP A 704 19.88 4.95 22.05
C ASP A 704 19.56 6.45 21.98
N ARG A 705 19.66 7.02 20.76
CA ARG A 705 19.48 8.45 20.42
C ARG A 705 17.98 8.83 20.19
N PRO A 706 17.55 10.12 20.02
CA PRO A 706 18.35 11.34 19.77
C PRO A 706 17.93 12.67 20.49
N SER A 707 18.95 13.49 20.75
CA SER A 707 19.11 14.89 20.27
C SER A 707 17.92 15.88 20.18
N THR A 708 17.97 16.90 21.05
CA THR A 708 17.89 18.34 20.69
C THR A 708 16.81 18.86 19.70
N ASP A 709 15.57 19.09 20.17
CA ASP A 709 14.71 20.12 19.52
C ASP A 709 13.62 20.77 20.41
N ILE A 710 13.32 20.21 21.59
CA ILE A 710 12.23 20.72 22.47
C ILE A 710 12.50 22.16 22.97
N ALA A 711 13.76 22.54 23.21
CA ALA A 711 14.14 23.85 23.73
C ALA A 711 13.82 25.05 22.80
N LYS A 712 13.39 24.82 21.55
CA LYS A 712 12.99 25.90 20.62
C LYS A 712 11.50 26.24 20.64
N LEU A 713 10.66 25.46 21.35
CA LEU A 713 9.20 25.58 21.26
C LEU A 713 8.56 26.51 22.29
N LEU A 714 9.31 26.97 23.31
CA LEU A 714 8.77 27.72 24.46
C LEU A 714 9.33 29.15 24.59
N GLY A 715 9.97 29.69 23.55
CA GLY A 715 10.66 30.98 23.57
C GLY A 715 10.22 31.97 22.49
N SER A 716 9.01 32.55 22.59
CA SER A 716 8.70 33.94 22.17
C SER A 716 7.20 34.27 22.28
N SER A 717 6.88 35.38 22.93
CA SER A 717 5.52 35.96 22.86
C SER A 717 5.31 36.61 21.50
N GLN A 718 4.38 36.08 20.70
CA GLN A 718 3.96 36.68 19.43
C GLN A 718 2.44 36.61 19.25
N THR A 719 1.86 37.75 18.93
CA THR A 719 0.43 37.95 18.67
C THR A 719 -0.05 37.12 17.47
N ARG A 720 -1.37 36.90 17.36
CA ARG A 720 -1.98 36.07 16.30
C ARG A 720 -1.64 36.56 14.89
N THR A 721 -1.51 37.88 14.71
CA THR A 721 -1.04 38.54 13.47
C THR A 721 0.44 38.26 13.20
N SER A 722 1.32 38.39 14.21
CA SER A 722 2.75 38.08 14.10
C SER A 722 2.99 36.59 13.76
N ARG A 723 2.22 35.67 14.37
CA ARG A 723 2.25 34.23 14.01
C ARG A 723 1.80 33.98 12.57
N LEU A 724 0.79 34.69 12.06
CA LEU A 724 0.38 34.57 10.65
C LEU A 724 1.44 35.15 9.70
N ALA A 725 2.02 36.31 10.03
CA ALA A 725 3.10 36.92 9.28
C ALA A 725 4.33 36.00 9.22
N ASN A 726 4.76 35.44 10.35
CA ASN A 726 5.88 34.49 10.40
C ASN A 726 5.54 33.15 9.71
N ALA A 727 4.30 32.66 9.75
CA ALA A 727 3.90 31.51 8.95
C ALA A 727 3.96 31.79 7.42
N MET A 728 3.57 33.00 6.99
CA MET A 728 3.71 33.43 5.59
C MET A 728 5.17 33.68 5.20
N GLN A 729 5.98 34.25 6.09
CA GLN A 729 7.41 34.47 5.87
C GLN A 729 8.18 33.15 5.81
N GLN A 730 7.88 32.18 6.69
CA GLN A 730 8.40 30.81 6.61
C GLN A 730 7.92 30.09 5.34
N ARG A 731 6.68 30.31 4.87
CA ARG A 731 6.22 29.78 3.57
C ARG A 731 6.98 30.41 2.39
N ARG A 732 7.21 31.72 2.40
CA ARG A 732 8.05 32.42 1.40
C ARG A 732 9.50 31.94 1.45
N GLN A 733 10.09 31.76 2.63
CA GLN A 733 11.43 31.21 2.82
C GLN A 733 11.53 29.76 2.33
N LYS A 734 10.59 28.87 2.70
CA LYS A 734 10.55 27.48 2.22
C LYS A 734 10.34 27.40 0.70
N ALA A 735 9.52 28.27 0.12
CA ALA A 735 9.38 28.39 -1.33
C ALA A 735 10.69 28.87 -2.00
N SER A 736 11.33 29.90 -1.45
CA SER A 736 12.62 30.41 -1.92
C SER A 736 13.72 29.34 -1.82
N GLN A 737 13.78 28.60 -0.71
CA GLN A 737 14.70 27.48 -0.50
C GLN A 737 14.42 26.34 -1.49
N ALA A 738 13.16 26.00 -1.77
CA ALA A 738 12.81 25.01 -2.78
C ALA A 738 13.18 25.47 -4.21
N VAL A 739 13.07 26.77 -4.51
CA VAL A 739 13.54 27.36 -5.78
C VAL A 739 15.07 27.37 -5.85
N GLN A 740 15.77 27.71 -4.77
CA GLN A 740 17.24 27.64 -4.69
C GLN A 740 17.76 26.21 -4.81
N GLN A 741 17.13 25.23 -4.14
CA GLN A 741 17.46 23.81 -4.27
C GLN A 741 17.21 23.30 -5.70
N ARG A 742 16.09 23.68 -6.34
CA ARG A 742 15.85 23.38 -7.76
C ARG A 742 16.88 24.04 -8.68
N LYS A 743 17.33 25.28 -8.37
CA LYS A 743 18.38 25.97 -9.11
C LYS A 743 19.74 25.29 -8.94
N GLN A 744 20.09 24.86 -7.72
CA GLN A 744 21.29 24.08 -7.39
C GLN A 744 21.28 22.70 -8.06
N GLN A 745 20.14 21.99 -8.04
CA GLN A 745 19.97 20.72 -8.74
C GLN A 745 20.08 20.90 -10.26
N ALA A 746 19.56 22.00 -10.81
CA ALA A 746 19.70 22.33 -12.23
C ALA A 746 21.14 22.69 -12.62
N THR A 747 21.88 23.43 -11.78
CA THR A 747 23.31 23.71 -12.03
C THR A 747 24.16 22.45 -11.88
N ALA A 748 23.91 21.60 -10.87
CA ALA A 748 24.59 20.32 -10.72
C ALA A 748 24.30 19.37 -11.90
N ALA A 749 23.05 19.31 -12.36
CA ALA A 749 22.69 18.57 -13.57
C ALA A 749 23.32 19.16 -14.85
N MET A 750 23.58 20.47 -14.90
CA MET A 750 24.34 21.10 -15.98
C MET A 750 25.84 20.78 -15.90
N GLN A 751 26.45 20.82 -14.71
CA GLN A 751 27.84 20.45 -14.47
C GLN A 751 28.09 18.99 -14.83
N HIS A 752 27.28 18.06 -14.32
CA HIS A 752 27.33 16.65 -14.70
C HIS A 752 27.11 16.43 -16.22
N ARG A 753 26.30 17.27 -16.89
CA ARG A 753 26.19 17.24 -18.37
C ARG A 753 27.44 17.74 -19.07
N LYS A 754 28.13 18.77 -18.54
CA LYS A 754 29.42 19.26 -19.05
C LYS A 754 30.53 18.22 -18.82
N GLU A 755 30.60 17.61 -17.65
CA GLU A 755 31.55 16.53 -17.32
C GLU A 755 31.36 15.32 -18.23
N VAL A 756 30.13 14.82 -18.40
CA VAL A 756 29.83 13.73 -19.33
C VAL A 756 30.08 14.12 -20.79
N ALA A 757 29.99 15.40 -21.15
CA ALA A 757 30.38 15.87 -22.49
C ALA A 757 31.91 15.92 -22.65
N ALA A 758 32.66 16.34 -21.63
CA ALA A 758 34.13 16.34 -21.61
C ALA A 758 34.68 14.91 -21.68
N GLN A 759 34.20 14.01 -20.82
CA GLN A 759 34.56 12.58 -20.85
C GLN A 759 34.26 11.92 -22.20
N ARG A 760 33.18 12.33 -22.88
CA ARG A 760 32.87 11.88 -24.25
C ARG A 760 33.77 12.50 -25.33
N LYS A 761 34.38 13.65 -25.07
CA LYS A 761 35.37 14.28 -25.94
C LYS A 761 36.73 13.59 -25.77
N GLU A 762 37.18 13.37 -24.54
CA GLU A 762 38.36 12.58 -24.20
C GLU A 762 38.26 11.16 -24.76
N GLN A 763 37.14 10.45 -24.54
CA GLN A 763 36.93 9.12 -25.11
C GLN A 763 36.93 9.12 -26.64
N LYS A 764 36.41 10.18 -27.29
CA LYS A 764 36.52 10.32 -28.75
C LYS A 764 37.97 10.49 -29.18
N GLU A 765 38.70 11.39 -28.55
CA GLU A 765 40.11 11.70 -28.83
C GLU A 765 41.01 10.46 -28.64
N GLN A 766 40.79 9.70 -27.57
CA GLN A 766 41.40 8.39 -27.34
C GLN A 766 41.02 7.36 -28.42
N THR A 767 39.75 7.27 -28.84
CA THR A 767 39.39 6.36 -29.95
C THR A 767 39.96 6.77 -31.30
N THR A 768 40.15 8.07 -31.59
CA THR A 768 40.84 8.52 -32.81
C THR A 768 42.32 8.18 -32.80
N GLN A 769 43.01 8.36 -31.66
CA GLN A 769 44.41 7.90 -31.49
C GLN A 769 44.51 6.37 -31.63
N SER A 770 43.57 5.62 -31.03
CA SER A 770 43.49 4.17 -31.17
C SER A 770 43.25 3.72 -32.62
N MET A 771 42.45 4.45 -33.41
CA MET A 771 42.24 4.15 -34.83
C MET A 771 43.46 4.46 -35.70
N GLN A 772 44.20 5.54 -35.44
CA GLN A 772 45.47 5.83 -36.11
C GLN A 772 46.51 4.73 -35.83
N ASN A 773 46.62 4.28 -34.57
CA ASN A 773 47.48 3.17 -34.17
C ASN A 773 46.98 1.80 -34.69
N GLY A 774 45.70 1.66 -35.00
CA GLY A 774 45.13 0.47 -35.64
C GLY A 774 45.48 0.36 -37.13
N ALA A 775 45.52 1.48 -37.85
CA ALA A 775 45.76 1.50 -39.30
C ALA A 775 47.11 0.89 -39.71
N THR A 776 48.14 1.04 -38.89
CA THR A 776 49.50 0.53 -39.13
C THR A 776 49.66 -0.99 -38.93
N THR A 777 48.72 -1.66 -38.27
CA THR A 777 48.80 -3.12 -37.99
C THR A 777 48.00 -3.98 -38.99
N VAL A 778 46.91 -3.45 -39.56
CA VAL A 778 46.04 -4.18 -40.50
C VAL A 778 46.75 -4.57 -41.81
N THR A 779 47.81 -3.86 -42.19
CA THR A 779 48.61 -4.14 -43.41
C THR A 779 49.39 -5.45 -43.35
N LYS A 780 49.76 -5.96 -42.16
CA LYS A 780 50.47 -7.25 -42.02
C LYS A 780 49.56 -8.47 -42.06
N ALA A 781 48.32 -8.36 -41.56
CA ALA A 781 47.44 -9.53 -41.36
C ALA A 781 46.93 -10.18 -42.66
N LYS A 782 46.80 -9.43 -43.77
CA LYS A 782 46.19 -9.94 -45.01
C LYS A 782 47.04 -10.96 -45.79
N LYS A 783 48.35 -11.13 -45.50
CA LYS A 783 49.21 -12.05 -46.27
C LYS A 783 49.08 -13.55 -45.92
N TRP A 784 48.55 -13.90 -44.74
CA TRP A 784 48.58 -15.30 -44.25
C TRP A 784 47.35 -16.14 -44.59
N ALA A 785 46.19 -15.52 -44.87
CA ALA A 785 44.92 -16.24 -45.07
C ALA A 785 44.77 -16.95 -46.44
N ALA A 786 45.71 -16.75 -47.37
CA ALA A 786 45.62 -17.25 -48.74
C ALA A 786 46.18 -18.67 -48.95
N PHE A 787 47.12 -19.11 -48.11
CA PHE A 787 47.94 -20.30 -48.41
C PHE A 787 47.30 -21.65 -47.99
N ALA A 788 46.31 -21.62 -47.11
CA ALA A 788 45.77 -22.84 -46.47
C ALA A 788 44.67 -23.58 -47.26
N ARG A 789 44.28 -23.10 -48.45
CA ARG A 789 43.03 -23.52 -49.12
C ARG A 789 43.19 -24.42 -50.36
N ASN A 790 44.39 -24.92 -50.64
CA ASN A 790 44.69 -25.62 -51.90
C ASN A 790 45.52 -26.92 -51.73
N LYS A 791 45.08 -27.85 -50.85
CA LYS A 791 45.79 -29.16 -50.70
C LYS A 791 44.94 -30.41 -50.43
N ASN A 792 43.64 -30.31 -50.13
CA ASN A 792 42.75 -31.47 -49.92
C ASN A 792 41.73 -31.61 -51.05
N ALA A 793 42.15 -32.23 -52.16
CA ALA A 793 41.28 -32.55 -53.30
C ALA A 793 41.69 -33.88 -53.96
N LYS A 794 41.28 -35.03 -53.38
CA LYS A 794 41.25 -36.35 -54.03
C LYS A 794 40.55 -37.42 -53.16
N LYS A 795 39.83 -38.34 -53.83
CA LYS A 795 39.11 -39.54 -53.32
C LYS A 795 37.80 -39.27 -52.53
N GLY A 796 36.76 -40.07 -52.81
CA GLY A 796 35.55 -40.19 -51.97
C GLY A 796 34.18 -39.89 -52.63
N LYS A 797 33.67 -40.83 -53.43
CA LYS A 797 32.23 -41.06 -53.68
C LYS A 797 31.85 -42.34 -52.88
N PRO A 798 30.58 -42.59 -52.47
CA PRO A 798 29.44 -42.66 -53.39
C PRO A 798 28.09 -42.09 -52.87
N GLU A 799 27.16 -41.99 -53.84
CA GLU A 799 25.70 -42.23 -53.81
C GLU A 799 24.76 -41.73 -52.69
N ALA A 800 23.50 -41.56 -53.08
CA ALA A 800 22.40 -41.12 -52.24
C ALA A 800 21.13 -41.91 -52.58
N THR A 801 20.32 -42.20 -51.58
CA THR A 801 18.98 -42.80 -51.72
C THR A 801 17.93 -41.90 -51.09
N THR A 802 16.78 -41.79 -51.75
CA THR A 802 15.56 -41.19 -51.21
C THR A 802 14.89 -42.13 -50.21
N PRO A 803 13.88 -41.65 -49.47
CA PRO A 803 12.55 -42.13 -49.82
C PRO A 803 11.47 -41.03 -49.82
N ILE A 804 10.42 -41.28 -50.61
CA ILE A 804 9.08 -40.68 -50.54
C ILE A 804 8.12 -41.86 -50.62
N ASP A 805 7.12 -41.93 -49.74
CA ASP A 805 5.86 -42.61 -50.06
C ASP A 805 4.68 -42.08 -49.23
N LEU A 806 3.55 -41.98 -49.94
CA LEU A 806 2.12 -42.14 -49.60
C LEU A 806 1.73 -42.16 -48.10
N ILE A 807 0.81 -41.32 -47.60
CA ILE A 807 -0.61 -41.11 -47.96
C ILE A 807 -1.51 -42.33 -47.68
N GLU A 808 -2.28 -42.27 -46.58
CA GLU A 808 -3.69 -42.70 -46.53
C GLU A 808 -4.41 -42.21 -45.25
N SER A 809 -5.72 -41.95 -45.33
CA SER A 809 -6.67 -41.58 -44.23
C SER A 809 -6.38 -40.26 -43.47
N SER A 810 -7.36 -39.38 -43.19
CA SER A 810 -8.76 -39.21 -43.68
C SER A 810 -9.10 -37.72 -43.79
#